data_AF-A0A640W953-F1
#
_entry.id   AF-A0A640W953-F1
#
_cell.length_a   1.000
_cell.length_b   1.000
_cell.length_c   1.000
_cell.angle_alpha   90.00
_cell.angle_beta   90.00
_cell.angle_gamma   90.00
#
_symmetry.space_group_name_H-M   'P 1'
#
loop_
_entity.id
_entity.type
_entity.pdbx_description
1 polymer ?
#
loop_
_entity_poly.entity_id
_entity_poly.type
_entity_poly.pdbx_seq_one_letter_code
_entity_poly.pdbx_strand_id
1 'polypeptide(L)'
;MAKRLFAVVVFLSMLSMAYIESGEIEKNAIASEQNFIPIKKVTFVKFDESSYIDDYAYLAAIPASIFRYDGKIYAYPLLFYDDFKPGNKRELSLNSSQGIKYFMEDWESYCNGLDEIEYINMGKLTFNARNYTYINSTNYYDIAAKIALRHWKRSKTCIVSYAGDFDEYNVTKGSFTTQLSGKIERMKITLPEPEGIGGVYADFDVTPPYVYIEASVTWNPLLRGHDIDLQLYDNAFGMVDASENWNALFGTHESVSSYIFNYGKWKVGLTNMPTEDLNDYIALPEPKRYYDVNITLYGGEIYELPRIDFKARNASIEIKCSENISFGAALLSNGIPYEPYYGNGNITIFASELGAGNYSICIFPREEKAVSFDIKYSWKNVGSMQTNSFAAASQAAVMASLMDAPLLYISPNHVPYETLNAMRKLGVENVIGIGLQNNPFTGYKFENYGIEESYSKIMEMTGKNTIVFTTTSPWTYWLTEELKPHGDKEKALYVGPAAYMAAFHGVPLLIVDEHEKLSNSASWITDFWRRDSLAREPPPPGYMYLMASQVYDFLASHGYDREGNEDIITIAGQFDIGIGWDRAFVGKANPGRILGTPADTSYWVARSVFYPALIFVNPALKGNVELINGSVSQRGTAGKLKIIKPSTKESFSYPVLNTWVSYCHNFNKEASKYWGCKYTTRDGITPYDTPSPNPIDEGATDKIGAYWPDISTSEVTPFYLKKLGYSIAFSTNFTATMHNLNHGVIMWFEGMHAGHWHSGGVGFWDPNANWSKMMWLLRDVPIIWNIIENKKITTEPNPWRGYEFGLWKQALFRWRIAGKQTQIFQSGCTQNPDVIVMDKWIGWDLHPALHPDGIVIAIFQQVETEIKNGYDFDAALQNLHSCGINAGISCYISSTYLHLTMIRHGSIFQIIDPWLTSWYANFAVEMFARYLALGYSAGEAYEKSMEHVGIGYLTKEWWWDVSENICYFGDPTLHIWSPVYGWGMPLAMNAGTIGNHIA
;
A
#
# COMPACT_ATOMS: atom_id res chain seq x y z
N MET A 1 -52.49 29.49 4.74
CA MET A 1 -51.21 29.96 4.17
C MET A 1 -50.07 29.93 5.20
N ALA A 2 -50.24 30.45 6.42
CA ALA A 2 -49.19 30.45 7.45
C ALA A 2 -48.69 29.06 7.91
N LYS A 3 -49.53 28.01 7.93
CA LYS A 3 -49.12 26.64 8.29
C LYS A 3 -48.28 25.91 7.22
N ARG A 4 -48.37 26.31 5.94
CA ARG A 4 -47.49 25.78 4.87
C ARG A 4 -46.15 26.52 4.83
N LEU A 5 -46.11 27.79 5.23
CA LEU A 5 -44.88 28.56 5.35
C LEU A 5 -44.03 28.07 6.55
N PHE A 6 -44.66 27.68 7.66
CA PHE A 6 -43.95 27.12 8.82
C PHE A 6 -43.38 25.72 8.54
N ALA A 7 -44.07 24.89 7.75
CA ALA A 7 -43.54 23.59 7.32
C ALA A 7 -42.36 23.74 6.35
N VAL A 8 -42.38 24.73 5.45
CA VAL A 8 -41.25 25.01 4.54
C VAL A 8 -40.06 25.62 5.28
N VAL A 9 -40.27 26.45 6.30
CA VAL A 9 -39.20 27.00 7.14
C VAL A 9 -38.60 25.94 8.07
N VAL A 10 -39.41 25.01 8.61
CA VAL A 10 -38.91 23.87 9.40
C VAL A 10 -38.20 22.84 8.53
N PHE A 11 -38.65 22.63 7.28
CA PHE A 11 -37.98 21.76 6.31
C PHE A 11 -36.66 22.38 5.81
N LEU A 12 -36.60 23.71 5.64
CA LEU A 12 -35.37 24.44 5.32
C LEU A 12 -34.40 24.51 6.51
N SER A 13 -34.88 24.51 7.77
CA SER A 13 -34.01 24.40 8.96
C SER A 13 -33.58 22.96 9.28
N MET A 14 -34.22 21.95 8.69
CA MET A 14 -33.76 20.56 8.75
C MET A 14 -32.75 20.24 7.63
N LEU A 15 -32.76 21.02 6.54
CA LEU A 15 -31.70 21.02 5.52
C LEU A 15 -30.40 21.73 5.99
N SER A 16 -30.40 22.37 7.15
CA SER A 16 -29.21 23.00 7.75
C SER A 16 -28.54 22.17 8.86
N MET A 17 -28.86 20.88 9.00
CA MET A 17 -28.14 19.94 9.87
C MET A 17 -27.68 18.67 9.13
N ALA A 18 -27.14 18.88 7.93
CA ALA A 18 -26.17 18.00 7.28
C ALA A 18 -25.29 18.88 6.35
N TYR A 19 -24.90 20.04 6.85
CA TYR A 19 -23.72 20.76 6.36
C TYR A 19 -22.64 20.45 7.38
N ILE A 20 -21.83 19.42 7.08
CA ILE A 20 -20.46 19.45 7.56
C ILE A 20 -19.87 20.65 6.82
N GLU A 21 -19.62 21.74 7.53
CA GLU A 21 -18.78 22.81 7.04
C GLU A 21 -17.41 22.20 6.71
N SER A 22 -17.19 21.79 5.46
CA SER A 22 -15.84 21.71 4.93
C SER A 22 -15.38 23.15 4.71
N GLY A 23 -14.95 23.77 5.81
CA GLY A 23 -14.10 24.95 5.75
C GLY A 23 -12.75 24.56 5.15
N GLU A 24 -12.69 24.18 3.88
CA GLU A 24 -11.44 24.07 3.14
C GLU A 24 -11.02 25.50 2.76
N ILE A 25 -10.43 26.17 3.74
CA ILE A 25 -9.54 27.30 3.51
C ILE A 25 -8.45 26.81 2.56
N GLU A 26 -8.23 27.52 1.46
CA GLU A 26 -7.07 27.39 0.57
C GLU A 26 -5.83 27.10 1.42
N LYS A 27 -5.40 25.83 1.48
CA LYS A 27 -4.31 25.41 2.36
C LYS A 27 -3.07 25.99 1.71
N ASN A 28 -2.47 27.00 2.33
CA ASN A 28 -1.15 27.49 1.91
C ASN A 28 -0.21 26.29 2.01
N ALA A 29 0.10 25.64 0.88
CA ALA A 29 1.09 24.59 0.79
C ALA A 29 2.41 25.18 1.31
N ILE A 30 2.73 24.91 2.56
CA ILE A 30 3.96 25.39 3.17
C ILE A 30 5.06 24.60 2.49
N ALA A 31 5.73 25.26 1.54
CA ALA A 31 6.97 24.83 0.93
C ALA A 31 7.82 24.11 1.97
N SER A 32 8.13 22.84 1.71
CA SER A 32 8.97 21.98 2.54
C SER A 32 10.01 22.79 3.31
N GLU A 33 9.85 22.82 4.63
CA GLU A 33 10.66 23.48 5.65
C GLU A 33 11.74 24.46 5.13
N GLN A 34 11.44 25.76 5.09
CA GLN A 34 12.39 26.87 4.79
C GLN A 34 13.68 26.87 5.68
N ASN A 35 13.80 25.92 6.61
CA ASN A 35 14.88 25.74 7.57
C ASN A 35 15.73 24.48 7.33
N PHE A 36 15.50 23.73 6.25
CA PHE A 36 16.27 22.53 5.90
C PHE A 36 17.51 22.86 5.04
N ILE A 37 18.70 22.43 5.50
CA ILE A 37 19.98 22.71 4.86
C ILE A 37 20.72 21.40 4.57
N PRO A 38 20.73 20.96 3.29
CA PRO A 38 21.54 19.84 2.84
C PRO A 38 23.05 20.12 2.97
N ILE A 39 23.84 19.15 3.41
CA ILE A 39 25.30 19.24 3.50
C ILE A 39 25.92 18.34 2.44
N LYS A 40 26.97 18.80 1.74
CA LYS A 40 27.65 18.05 0.65
C LYS A 40 28.49 16.87 1.13
N LYS A 41 27.86 15.94 1.84
CA LYS A 41 28.47 14.76 2.46
C LYS A 41 27.56 13.54 2.28
N VAL A 42 28.09 12.35 2.50
CA VAL A 42 27.32 11.12 2.75
C VAL A 42 28.09 10.24 3.73
N THR A 43 27.38 9.53 4.59
CA THR A 43 27.95 8.49 5.44
C THR A 43 27.39 7.12 5.02
N PHE A 44 28.28 6.16 4.80
CA PHE A 44 27.91 4.76 4.54
C PHE A 44 28.25 3.88 5.74
N VAL A 45 27.33 3.01 6.12
CA VAL A 45 27.53 1.95 7.10
C VAL A 45 27.52 0.61 6.37
N LYS A 46 28.54 -0.23 6.59
CA LYS A 46 28.55 -1.59 6.04
C LYS A 46 27.37 -2.37 6.62
N PHE A 47 26.48 -2.86 5.77
CA PHE A 47 25.42 -3.77 6.18
C PHE A 47 25.98 -5.12 6.63
N ASP A 48 25.52 -5.64 7.76
CA ASP A 48 25.96 -6.89 8.38
C ASP A 48 24.78 -7.72 8.90
N GLU A 49 24.33 -8.69 8.11
CA GLU A 49 23.24 -9.60 8.49
C GLU A 49 23.57 -10.57 9.64
N SER A 50 24.82 -10.58 10.13
CA SER A 50 25.33 -11.51 11.14
C SER A 50 25.63 -10.86 12.50
N SER A 51 25.49 -9.53 12.61
CA SER A 51 25.80 -8.77 13.82
C SER A 51 25.04 -7.46 13.90
N TYR A 52 24.57 -7.06 15.08
CA TYR A 52 23.92 -5.76 15.32
C TYR A 52 24.90 -4.55 15.31
N ILE A 53 26.16 -4.74 14.92
CA ILE A 53 27.18 -3.68 14.94
C ILE A 53 26.81 -2.55 13.98
N ASP A 54 26.31 -2.87 12.80
CA ASP A 54 25.90 -1.91 11.78
C ASP A 54 24.66 -1.13 12.22
N ASP A 55 23.67 -1.78 12.83
CA ASP A 55 22.47 -1.13 13.38
C ASP A 55 22.81 -0.09 14.45
N TYR A 56 23.61 -0.45 15.46
CA TYR A 56 24.02 0.51 16.49
C TYR A 56 24.94 1.60 15.93
N ALA A 57 25.80 1.27 14.95
CA ALA A 57 26.64 2.26 14.28
C ALA A 57 25.79 3.27 13.49
N TYR A 58 24.76 2.79 12.78
CA TYR A 58 23.82 3.63 12.05
C TYR A 58 23.08 4.56 13.02
N LEU A 59 22.51 4.02 14.11
CA LEU A 59 21.84 4.82 15.14
C LEU A 59 22.76 5.88 15.76
N ALA A 60 24.03 5.55 16.04
CA ALA A 60 25.00 6.51 16.57
C ALA A 60 25.39 7.60 15.56
N ALA A 61 25.30 7.31 14.26
CA ALA A 61 25.59 8.27 13.19
C ALA A 61 24.41 9.21 12.88
N ILE A 62 23.17 8.90 13.30
CA ILE A 62 22.00 9.76 13.10
C ILE A 62 22.21 11.18 13.63
N PRO A 63 22.59 11.42 14.91
CA PRO A 63 22.78 12.79 15.41
C PRO A 63 23.94 13.54 14.73
N ALA A 64 24.85 12.86 14.04
CA ALA A 64 25.85 13.49 13.18
C ALA A 64 25.29 13.84 11.78
N SER A 65 24.38 13.01 11.28
CA SER A 65 23.84 13.07 9.92
C SER A 65 22.59 13.93 9.78
N ILE A 66 21.86 14.14 10.88
CA ILE A 66 20.76 15.09 10.96
C ILE A 66 20.76 15.72 12.35
N PHE A 67 20.85 17.04 12.42
CA PHE A 67 20.89 17.78 13.68
C PHE A 67 20.28 19.17 13.56
N ARG A 68 19.90 19.73 14.71
CA ARG A 68 19.25 21.05 14.79
C ARG A 68 20.17 22.08 15.44
N TYR A 69 20.42 23.18 14.74
CA TYR A 69 21.22 24.29 15.25
C TYR A 69 20.63 25.63 14.80
N ASP A 70 20.42 26.55 15.74
CA ASP A 70 19.89 27.90 15.47
C ASP A 70 18.57 27.89 14.66
N GLY A 71 17.63 27.02 15.06
CA GLY A 71 16.32 26.87 14.42
C GLY A 71 16.32 26.21 13.04
N LYS A 72 17.48 25.70 12.58
CA LYS A 72 17.64 25.05 11.27
C LYS A 72 17.95 23.57 11.42
N ILE A 73 17.52 22.77 10.45
CA ILE A 73 17.82 21.35 10.33
C ILE A 73 18.93 21.20 9.30
N TYR A 74 20.06 20.67 9.73
CA TYR A 74 21.17 20.32 8.85
C TYR A 74 21.16 18.82 8.64
N ALA A 75 21.28 18.38 7.39
CA ALA A 75 21.26 16.95 7.10
C ALA A 75 22.16 16.56 5.92
N TYR A 76 22.68 15.34 5.98
CA TYR A 76 23.28 14.63 4.84
C TYR A 76 22.85 13.15 4.85
N PRO A 77 22.87 12.45 3.70
CA PRO A 77 22.44 11.05 3.61
C PRO A 77 23.27 10.12 4.50
N LEU A 78 22.57 9.24 5.22
CA LEU A 78 23.12 8.14 5.99
C LEU A 78 22.58 6.84 5.39
N LEU A 79 23.44 5.97 4.87
CA LEU A 79 23.04 4.84 4.04
C LEU A 79 23.65 3.54 4.54
N PHE A 80 22.87 2.46 4.51
CA PHE A 80 23.46 1.13 4.54
C PHE A 80 24.06 0.83 3.17
N TYR A 81 25.15 0.07 3.16
CA TYR A 81 25.74 -0.45 1.93
C TYR A 81 25.92 -1.96 2.02
N ASP A 82 25.17 -2.65 1.18
CA ASP A 82 25.28 -4.09 0.93
C ASP A 82 26.04 -4.31 -0.40
N ASP A 83 27.02 -5.20 -0.38
CA ASP A 83 27.81 -5.59 -1.56
C ASP A 83 27.38 -6.93 -2.15
N PHE A 84 26.25 -7.48 -1.70
CA PHE A 84 25.63 -8.65 -2.28
C PHE A 84 25.44 -8.48 -3.79
N LYS A 85 25.90 -9.48 -4.54
CA LYS A 85 25.72 -9.56 -5.99
C LYS A 85 24.91 -10.81 -6.32
N PRO A 86 23.75 -10.66 -6.98
CA PRO A 86 22.93 -11.80 -7.33
C PRO A 86 23.69 -12.73 -8.28
N GLY A 87 23.72 -14.02 -7.96
CA GLY A 87 24.33 -15.05 -8.81
C GLY A 87 23.43 -15.47 -9.98
N ASN A 88 22.12 -15.20 -9.88
CA ASN A 88 21.12 -15.55 -10.88
C ASN A 88 19.87 -14.65 -10.75
N LYS A 89 18.91 -14.79 -11.68
CA LYS A 89 17.70 -13.97 -11.71
C LYS A 89 16.83 -14.08 -10.44
N ARG A 90 16.79 -15.23 -9.77
CA ARG A 90 15.96 -15.45 -8.57
C ARG A 90 16.39 -14.59 -7.38
N GLU A 91 17.68 -14.24 -7.33
CA GLU A 91 18.27 -13.46 -6.25
C GLU A 91 18.19 -11.94 -6.50
N LEU A 92 17.56 -11.50 -7.60
CA LEU A 92 17.51 -10.07 -7.95
C LEU A 92 16.77 -9.21 -6.91
N SER A 93 15.80 -9.77 -6.19
CA SER A 93 15.15 -9.11 -5.04
C SER A 93 16.15 -8.71 -3.94
N LEU A 94 17.33 -9.32 -3.88
CA LEU A 94 18.37 -9.05 -2.89
C LEU A 94 19.41 -8.01 -3.35
N ASN A 95 19.37 -7.56 -4.61
CA ASN A 95 20.34 -6.63 -5.19
C ASN A 95 20.11 -5.15 -4.80
N SER A 96 20.22 -4.83 -3.52
CA SER A 96 19.96 -3.48 -3.00
C SER A 96 20.97 -2.42 -3.46
N SER A 97 22.18 -2.84 -3.84
CA SER A 97 23.26 -1.94 -4.32
C SER A 97 22.86 -1.12 -5.56
N GLN A 98 21.91 -1.60 -6.37
CA GLN A 98 21.41 -0.91 -7.55
C GLN A 98 20.73 0.43 -7.21
N GLY A 99 19.94 0.47 -6.14
CA GLY A 99 19.25 1.70 -5.74
C GLY A 99 20.18 2.77 -5.17
N ILE A 100 21.22 2.34 -4.46
CA ILE A 100 22.28 3.22 -3.95
C ILE A 100 22.97 3.95 -5.11
N LYS A 101 23.24 3.25 -6.22
CA LYS A 101 23.86 3.86 -7.41
C LYS A 101 23.04 5.06 -7.91
N TYR A 102 21.74 4.88 -8.16
CA TYR A 102 20.90 5.94 -8.71
C TYR A 102 20.64 7.07 -7.69
N PHE A 103 20.55 6.74 -6.40
CA PHE A 103 20.53 7.76 -5.34
C PHE A 103 21.79 8.62 -5.36
N MET A 104 22.98 7.98 -5.44
CA MET A 104 24.25 8.69 -5.43
C MET A 104 24.47 9.52 -6.71
N GLU A 105 24.01 9.05 -7.88
CA GLU A 105 24.02 9.84 -9.11
C GLU A 105 23.25 11.16 -8.94
N ASP A 106 22.06 11.10 -8.32
CA ASP A 106 21.24 12.28 -8.04
C ASP A 106 21.91 13.20 -7.01
N TRP A 107 22.43 12.63 -5.93
CA TRP A 107 23.05 13.38 -4.84
C TRP A 107 24.34 14.08 -5.27
N GLU A 108 25.25 13.38 -5.95
CA GLU A 108 26.48 13.96 -6.48
C GLU A 108 26.18 15.07 -7.50
N SER A 109 25.15 14.87 -8.35
CA SER A 109 24.69 15.89 -9.30
C SER A 109 24.12 17.12 -8.60
N TYR A 110 23.32 16.93 -7.55
CA TYR A 110 22.73 18.03 -6.78
C TYR A 110 23.80 18.85 -6.07
N CYS A 111 24.75 18.19 -5.41
CA CYS A 111 25.83 18.84 -4.68
C CYS A 111 26.88 19.50 -5.58
N ASN A 112 26.91 19.15 -6.87
CA ASN A 112 27.99 19.47 -7.80
C ASN A 112 29.36 19.01 -7.25
N GLY A 113 29.41 17.71 -6.91
CA GLY A 113 30.53 17.07 -6.22
C GLY A 113 30.43 17.15 -4.69
N LEU A 114 30.89 16.09 -4.02
CA LEU A 114 30.86 15.94 -2.57
C LEU A 114 32.15 16.43 -1.92
N ASP A 115 32.03 17.04 -0.75
CA ASP A 115 33.18 17.41 0.06
C ASP A 115 33.74 16.20 0.80
N GLU A 116 32.86 15.33 1.31
CA GLU A 116 33.27 14.18 2.09
C GLU A 116 32.39 12.95 1.86
N ILE A 117 33.03 11.77 1.80
CA ILE A 117 32.36 10.49 2.03
C ILE A 117 32.98 9.86 3.28
N GLU A 118 32.12 9.51 4.23
CA GLU A 118 32.51 8.81 5.45
C GLU A 118 32.10 7.34 5.38
N TYR A 119 33.01 6.45 5.75
CA TYR A 119 32.80 5.01 5.74
C TYR A 119 32.89 4.45 7.16
N ILE A 120 31.84 3.73 7.57
CA ILE A 120 31.80 3.00 8.84
C ILE A 120 31.89 1.51 8.54
N ASN A 121 32.96 0.87 9.03
CA ASN A 121 33.25 -0.55 8.83
C ASN A 121 33.31 -1.01 7.36
N MET A 122 33.69 -0.12 6.44
CA MET A 122 33.88 -0.45 5.03
C MET A 122 35.03 0.31 4.38
N GLY A 123 35.46 -0.22 3.23
CA GLY A 123 36.44 0.41 2.37
C GLY A 123 35.82 1.40 1.39
N LYS A 124 36.69 2.10 0.66
CA LYS A 124 36.30 3.07 -0.37
C LYS A 124 35.48 2.42 -1.49
N LEU A 125 34.35 3.05 -1.82
CA LEU A 125 33.50 2.72 -2.97
C LEU A 125 33.92 3.50 -4.23
N THR A 126 33.22 3.32 -5.33
CA THR A 126 33.48 3.99 -6.61
C THR A 126 33.07 5.47 -6.66
N PHE A 127 32.39 5.97 -5.62
CA PHE A 127 31.90 7.36 -5.52
C PHE A 127 33.02 8.36 -5.20
N ASN A 128 32.84 9.60 -5.68
CA ASN A 128 33.90 10.62 -5.65
C ASN A 128 33.59 11.77 -4.67
N ALA A 129 34.56 12.04 -3.79
CA ALA A 129 34.53 13.19 -2.89
C ALA A 129 35.92 13.80 -2.74
N ARG A 130 35.99 15.04 -2.25
CA ARG A 130 37.27 15.71 -1.97
C ARG A 130 38.05 15.02 -0.85
N ASN A 131 37.34 14.56 0.17
CA ASN A 131 37.89 13.86 1.33
C ASN A 131 37.17 12.54 1.59
N TYR A 132 37.89 11.61 2.21
CA TYR A 132 37.36 10.31 2.62
C TYR A 132 37.78 10.01 4.05
N THR A 133 36.83 9.58 4.87
CA THR A 133 37.07 9.28 6.28
C THR A 133 36.56 7.90 6.63
N TYR A 134 37.17 7.30 7.66
CA TYR A 134 36.98 5.89 7.99
C TYR A 134 36.85 5.74 9.50
N ILE A 135 35.75 5.13 9.94
CA ILE A 135 35.51 4.72 11.31
C ILE A 135 35.38 3.20 11.31
N ASN A 136 36.43 2.52 11.76
CA ASN A 136 36.45 1.05 11.80
C ASN A 136 36.59 0.56 13.25
N SER A 137 35.75 -0.39 13.63
CA SER A 137 35.81 -1.12 14.89
C SER A 137 34.85 -2.32 14.87
N THR A 138 35.15 -3.33 15.68
CA THR A 138 34.24 -4.47 15.92
C THR A 138 33.42 -4.30 17.20
N ASN A 139 33.44 -3.10 17.79
CA ASN A 139 32.81 -2.80 19.07
C ASN A 139 31.94 -1.54 18.94
N TYR A 140 30.62 -1.68 19.12
CA TYR A 140 29.65 -0.59 19.01
C TYR A 140 29.91 0.56 20.00
N TYR A 141 30.53 0.32 21.17
CA TYR A 141 30.95 1.40 22.10
C TYR A 141 32.04 2.29 21.48
N ASP A 142 33.04 1.68 20.84
CA ASP A 142 34.16 2.38 20.21
C ASP A 142 33.73 3.10 18.92
N ILE A 143 32.82 2.51 18.13
CA ILE A 143 32.24 3.18 16.95
C ILE A 143 31.52 4.46 17.37
N ALA A 144 30.60 4.38 18.34
CA ALA A 144 29.86 5.55 18.82
C ALA A 144 30.80 6.62 19.39
N ALA A 145 31.82 6.23 20.17
CA ALA A 145 32.84 7.14 20.68
C ALA A 145 33.64 7.83 19.56
N LYS A 146 34.02 7.10 18.50
CA LYS A 146 34.74 7.66 17.34
C LYS A 146 33.87 8.62 16.54
N ILE A 147 32.60 8.29 16.32
CA ILE A 147 31.61 9.20 15.69
C ILE A 147 31.50 10.48 16.54
N ALA A 148 31.28 10.35 17.86
CA ALA A 148 31.13 11.48 18.76
C ALA A 148 32.37 12.41 18.77
N LEU A 149 33.58 11.83 18.83
CA LEU A 149 34.83 12.60 18.83
C LEU A 149 35.16 13.24 17.47
N ARG A 150 34.56 12.74 16.40
CA ARG A 150 34.73 13.27 15.06
C ARG A 150 33.79 14.43 14.77
N HIS A 151 32.53 14.31 15.18
CA HIS A 151 31.48 15.27 14.83
C HIS A 151 31.21 16.33 15.88
N TRP A 152 31.81 16.27 17.08
CA TRP A 152 31.69 17.34 18.07
C TRP A 152 33.06 17.82 18.55
N LYS A 153 33.28 19.15 18.50
CA LYS A 153 34.44 19.77 19.17
C LYS A 153 34.30 19.71 20.68
N ARG A 154 33.09 19.96 21.16
CA ARG A 154 32.65 19.93 22.55
C ARG A 154 31.16 19.64 22.59
N SER A 155 30.71 18.94 23.62
CA SER A 155 29.29 18.86 23.96
C SER A 155 29.12 18.80 25.46
N LYS A 156 28.26 19.66 26.01
CA LYS A 156 27.93 19.65 27.45
C LYS A 156 26.95 18.55 27.82
N THR A 157 26.19 18.06 26.84
CA THR A 157 25.20 16.99 27.02
C THR A 157 25.58 15.81 26.14
N CYS A 158 25.49 14.58 26.64
CA CYS A 158 25.44 13.40 25.78
C CYS A 158 24.21 12.56 26.12
N ILE A 159 23.73 11.80 25.14
CA ILE A 159 22.67 10.83 25.35
C ILE A 159 23.28 9.43 25.36
N VAL A 160 22.78 8.58 26.25
CA VAL A 160 23.29 7.23 26.46
C VAL A 160 22.18 6.19 26.49
N SER A 161 22.43 5.04 25.87
CA SER A 161 21.53 3.88 25.88
C SER A 161 22.33 2.58 25.95
N TYR A 162 21.66 1.46 26.19
CA TYR A 162 22.29 0.15 26.10
C TYR A 162 22.53 -0.25 24.65
N ALA A 163 23.69 -0.84 24.38
CA ALA A 163 23.94 -1.56 23.15
C ALA A 163 24.55 -2.93 23.46
N GLY A 164 24.18 -3.94 22.69
CA GLY A 164 24.67 -5.30 22.88
C GLY A 164 23.97 -6.34 22.03
N ASP A 165 24.42 -7.57 22.22
CA ASP A 165 23.74 -8.76 21.75
C ASP A 165 23.13 -9.44 22.98
N PHE A 166 21.83 -9.25 23.13
CA PHE A 166 21.00 -9.65 24.25
C PHE A 166 19.96 -10.69 23.83
N ASP A 167 20.14 -11.33 22.67
CA ASP A 167 19.22 -12.35 22.19
C ASP A 167 19.14 -13.51 23.19
N GLU A 168 17.95 -13.69 23.76
CA GLU A 168 17.66 -14.76 24.72
C GLU A 168 16.45 -15.54 24.25
N TYR A 169 16.51 -16.86 24.42
CA TYR A 169 15.47 -17.76 23.98
C TYR A 169 15.21 -18.88 24.98
N ASN A 170 13.94 -19.20 25.17
CA ASN A 170 13.51 -20.40 25.90
C ASN A 170 12.36 -21.10 25.14
N VAL A 171 12.02 -22.33 25.51
CA VAL A 171 10.97 -23.11 24.85
C VAL A 171 9.82 -23.37 25.81
N THR A 172 8.61 -23.03 25.39
CA THR A 172 7.37 -23.41 26.05
C THR A 172 6.77 -24.59 25.29
N LYS A 173 6.33 -25.62 26.02
CA LYS A 173 5.59 -26.76 25.46
C LYS A 173 4.58 -27.30 26.47
N GLY A 174 3.46 -27.81 25.99
CA GLY A 174 2.45 -28.41 26.84
C GLY A 174 1.41 -29.19 26.04
N SER A 175 0.50 -29.84 26.76
CA SER A 175 -0.59 -30.60 26.18
C SER A 175 -1.76 -30.72 27.13
N PHE A 176 -2.98 -30.82 26.60
CA PHE A 176 -4.19 -31.11 27.37
C PHE A 176 -5.23 -31.82 26.50
N THR A 177 -6.22 -32.44 27.14
CA THR A 177 -7.32 -33.15 26.48
C THR A 177 -8.66 -32.55 26.88
N THR A 178 -9.59 -32.45 25.94
CA THR A 178 -10.95 -31.94 26.15
C THR A 178 -12.00 -32.84 25.48
N GLN A 179 -13.28 -32.69 25.85
CA GLN A 179 -14.42 -33.35 25.22
C GLN A 179 -15.43 -32.31 24.74
N LEU A 180 -15.91 -32.47 23.51
CA LEU A 180 -16.82 -31.53 22.87
C LEU A 180 -17.89 -32.29 22.09
N SER A 181 -19.13 -31.80 22.16
CA SER A 181 -20.23 -32.31 21.34
C SER A 181 -20.57 -31.30 20.25
N GLY A 182 -20.40 -31.70 18.99
CA GLY A 182 -20.81 -30.87 17.85
C GLY A 182 -22.31 -30.57 17.89
N LYS A 183 -22.66 -29.32 17.58
CA LYS A 183 -24.04 -28.85 17.37
C LYS A 183 -24.06 -28.03 16.10
N ILE A 184 -25.01 -28.30 15.20
CA ILE A 184 -25.08 -27.60 13.92
C ILE A 184 -26.50 -27.11 13.69
N GLU A 185 -26.64 -25.82 13.46
CA GLU A 185 -27.90 -25.24 13.02
C GLU A 185 -27.77 -24.76 11.59
N ARG A 186 -28.81 -25.04 10.80
CA ARG A 186 -28.89 -24.65 9.40
C ARG A 186 -30.15 -23.85 9.20
N MET A 187 -30.00 -22.67 8.61
CA MET A 187 -31.11 -21.81 8.26
C MET A 187 -30.97 -21.32 6.82
N LYS A 188 -32.09 -20.89 6.26
CA LYS A 188 -32.16 -20.41 4.90
C LYS A 188 -32.93 -19.12 4.86
N ILE A 189 -32.35 -18.10 4.24
CA ILE A 189 -32.95 -16.78 4.09
C ILE A 189 -33.09 -16.49 2.61
N THR A 190 -34.31 -16.19 2.20
CA THR A 190 -34.62 -15.86 0.80
C THR A 190 -34.65 -14.34 0.66
N LEU A 191 -33.74 -13.79 -0.14
CA LEU A 191 -33.64 -12.36 -0.46
C LEU A 191 -34.01 -12.10 -1.92
N PRO A 192 -34.64 -10.96 -2.25
CA PRO A 192 -34.82 -10.57 -3.64
C PRO A 192 -33.47 -10.27 -4.32
N GLU A 193 -33.44 -10.19 -5.65
CA GLU A 193 -32.27 -9.64 -6.36
C GLU A 193 -32.05 -8.16 -5.99
N PRO A 194 -30.80 -7.72 -5.74
CA PRO A 194 -30.48 -6.30 -5.55
C PRO A 194 -30.77 -5.47 -6.82
N GLU A 195 -31.26 -4.24 -6.65
CA GLU A 195 -31.48 -3.29 -7.75
C GLU A 195 -30.41 -2.19 -7.72
N GLY A 196 -29.73 -1.96 -8.84
CA GLY A 196 -28.63 -0.98 -8.90
C GLY A 196 -27.38 -1.44 -8.13
N ILE A 197 -26.56 -0.48 -7.71
CA ILE A 197 -25.38 -0.71 -6.85
C ILE A 197 -25.71 -0.81 -5.34
N GLY A 198 -27.00 -0.89 -5.00
CA GLY A 198 -27.46 -1.02 -3.61
C GLY A 198 -27.57 -2.47 -3.17
N GLY A 199 -27.63 -2.70 -1.85
CA GLY A 199 -27.78 -4.04 -1.29
C GLY A 199 -29.19 -4.33 -0.76
N VAL A 200 -29.55 -5.61 -0.74
CA VAL A 200 -30.71 -6.11 0.01
C VAL A 200 -30.23 -6.92 1.20
N TYR A 201 -30.92 -6.78 2.33
CA TYR A 201 -30.44 -7.29 3.61
C TYR A 201 -31.53 -8.01 4.37
N ALA A 202 -31.14 -9.02 5.15
CA ALA A 202 -32.01 -9.70 6.09
C ALA A 202 -31.28 -10.03 7.39
N ASP A 203 -31.97 -9.78 8.50
CA ASP A 203 -31.48 -10.10 9.84
C ASP A 203 -31.82 -11.54 10.24
N PHE A 204 -30.97 -12.12 11.08
CA PHE A 204 -31.19 -13.39 11.77
C PHE A 204 -30.58 -13.34 13.18
N ASP A 205 -30.91 -14.33 14.01
CA ASP A 205 -30.44 -14.41 15.40
C ASP A 205 -29.35 -15.47 15.55
N VAL A 206 -28.28 -15.11 16.26
CA VAL A 206 -27.21 -16.02 16.67
C VAL A 206 -27.20 -16.11 18.19
N THR A 207 -27.38 -17.32 18.72
CA THR A 207 -27.44 -17.58 20.17
C THR A 207 -26.38 -18.60 20.61
N PRO A 208 -26.05 -18.69 21.91
CA PRO A 208 -25.23 -19.79 22.40
C PRO A 208 -25.85 -21.15 22.03
N PRO A 209 -25.05 -22.19 21.74
CA PRO A 209 -23.61 -22.31 21.96
C PRO A 209 -22.76 -22.21 20.66
N TYR A 210 -23.21 -21.48 19.65
CA TYR A 210 -22.48 -21.36 18.37
C TYR A 210 -21.27 -20.43 18.48
N VAL A 211 -20.15 -20.80 17.87
CA VAL A 211 -18.90 -20.03 17.88
C VAL A 211 -18.38 -19.66 16.49
N TYR A 212 -18.92 -20.30 15.43
CA TYR A 212 -18.50 -20.07 14.05
C TYR A 212 -19.71 -20.10 13.11
N ILE A 213 -19.68 -19.27 12.06
CA ILE A 213 -20.73 -19.13 11.06
C ILE A 213 -20.17 -19.22 9.65
N GLU A 214 -20.88 -19.93 8.77
CA GLU A 214 -20.66 -19.96 7.32
C GLU A 214 -21.96 -19.54 6.63
N ALA A 215 -21.89 -18.65 5.66
CA ALA A 215 -23.00 -18.28 4.79
C ALA A 215 -22.61 -18.44 3.33
N SER A 216 -23.51 -18.97 2.51
CA SER A 216 -23.25 -19.16 1.08
C SER A 216 -24.51 -18.96 0.25
N VAL A 217 -24.32 -18.47 -0.97
CA VAL A 217 -25.37 -18.37 -1.99
C VAL A 217 -24.87 -19.03 -3.26
N THR A 218 -25.76 -19.74 -3.95
CA THR A 218 -25.49 -20.33 -5.28
C THR A 218 -26.66 -20.03 -6.18
N TRP A 219 -26.40 -19.80 -7.45
CA TRP A 219 -27.44 -19.56 -8.44
C TRP A 219 -27.17 -20.32 -9.74
N ASN A 220 -28.13 -20.23 -10.66
CA ASN A 220 -28.10 -20.98 -11.91
C ASN A 220 -26.84 -20.62 -12.73
N PRO A 221 -25.97 -21.60 -13.09
CA PRO A 221 -24.80 -21.36 -13.92
C PRO A 221 -25.05 -20.78 -15.31
N LEU A 222 -26.31 -20.75 -15.77
CA LEU A 222 -26.74 -20.11 -17.01
C LEU A 222 -26.99 -18.59 -16.86
N LEU A 223 -26.92 -18.05 -15.64
CA LEU A 223 -27.12 -16.63 -15.31
C LEU A 223 -25.80 -15.98 -14.85
N ARG A 224 -24.70 -16.29 -15.53
CA ARG A 224 -23.33 -15.82 -15.21
C ARG A 224 -23.08 -14.34 -15.47
N GLY A 225 -24.02 -13.59 -16.03
CA GLY A 225 -23.86 -12.13 -16.09
C GLY A 225 -24.65 -11.39 -15.01
N HIS A 226 -25.31 -12.10 -14.08
CA HIS A 226 -25.80 -11.53 -12.84
C HIS A 226 -24.79 -11.86 -11.74
N ASP A 227 -23.95 -10.88 -11.39
CA ASP A 227 -22.83 -11.05 -10.47
C ASP A 227 -23.28 -10.62 -9.07
N ILE A 228 -23.72 -11.60 -8.28
CA ILE A 228 -24.22 -11.37 -6.93
C ILE A 228 -23.07 -11.54 -5.96
N ASP A 229 -22.84 -10.53 -5.13
CA ASP A 229 -21.87 -10.59 -4.03
C ASP A 229 -22.60 -10.91 -2.72
N LEU A 230 -21.85 -11.41 -1.73
CA LEU A 230 -22.38 -11.77 -0.41
C LEU A 230 -21.61 -11.06 0.70
N GLN A 231 -22.32 -10.44 1.63
CA GLN A 231 -21.72 -9.82 2.82
C GLN A 231 -22.33 -10.39 4.10
N LEU A 232 -21.50 -10.50 5.14
CA LEU A 232 -21.91 -10.92 6.48
C LEU A 232 -21.62 -9.82 7.50
N TYR A 233 -22.59 -9.53 8.35
CA TYR A 233 -22.51 -8.51 9.38
C TYR A 233 -22.89 -9.09 10.75
N ASP A 234 -22.10 -8.72 11.75
CA ASP A 234 -22.52 -8.74 13.15
C ASP A 234 -23.06 -7.33 13.48
N ASN A 235 -24.35 -7.18 13.80
CA ASN A 235 -24.95 -5.85 13.96
C ASN A 235 -24.39 -5.07 15.16
N ALA A 236 -23.75 -5.73 16.13
CA ALA A 236 -23.07 -5.06 17.24
C ALA A 236 -21.68 -4.52 16.84
N PHE A 237 -21.12 -5.03 15.75
CA PHE A 237 -19.72 -4.88 15.39
C PHE A 237 -19.53 -4.17 14.04
N GLY A 238 -20.14 -4.68 12.98
CA GLY A 238 -19.99 -4.21 11.60
C GLY A 238 -19.93 -5.35 10.59
N MET A 239 -19.41 -5.07 9.40
CA MET A 239 -19.13 -6.08 8.38
C MET A 239 -17.99 -6.97 8.86
N VAL A 240 -18.22 -8.27 8.95
CA VAL A 240 -17.20 -9.23 9.41
C VAL A 240 -16.48 -9.89 8.26
N ASP A 241 -17.19 -10.14 7.15
CA ASP A 241 -16.67 -10.81 5.96
C ASP A 241 -17.50 -10.44 4.72
N ALA A 242 -16.88 -10.53 3.54
CA ALA A 242 -17.48 -10.21 2.25
C ALA A 242 -16.83 -11.02 1.12
N SER A 243 -17.62 -11.35 0.09
CA SER A 243 -17.17 -12.11 -1.07
C SER A 243 -17.79 -11.55 -2.35
N GLU A 244 -16.94 -11.35 -3.36
CA GLU A 244 -17.21 -10.74 -4.67
C GLU A 244 -16.50 -11.56 -5.77
N ASN A 245 -16.69 -12.87 -5.75
CA ASN A 245 -16.08 -13.77 -6.72
C ASN A 245 -16.62 -13.48 -8.11
N TRP A 246 -15.74 -13.15 -9.05
CA TRP A 246 -16.18 -12.91 -10.41
C TRP A 246 -16.77 -14.19 -11.05
N ASN A 247 -18.10 -14.22 -11.14
CA ASN A 247 -18.86 -15.42 -11.47
C ASN A 247 -18.54 -16.02 -12.86
N ALA A 248 -18.03 -15.20 -13.78
CA ALA A 248 -17.70 -15.59 -15.14
C ALA A 248 -16.51 -16.56 -15.16
N LEU A 249 -15.54 -16.36 -14.26
CA LEU A 249 -14.34 -17.19 -14.13
C LEU A 249 -14.49 -18.28 -13.06
N PHE A 250 -15.07 -17.94 -11.90
CA PHE A 250 -15.06 -18.80 -10.72
C PHE A 250 -16.38 -19.56 -10.49
N GLY A 251 -17.46 -19.17 -11.16
CA GLY A 251 -18.76 -19.83 -11.11
C GLY A 251 -19.79 -19.05 -10.30
N THR A 252 -21.04 -19.52 -10.32
CA THR A 252 -22.19 -18.82 -9.74
C THR A 252 -22.40 -19.15 -8.26
N HIS A 253 -21.41 -18.79 -7.43
CA HIS A 253 -21.47 -18.95 -5.99
C HIS A 253 -20.74 -17.83 -5.24
N GLU A 254 -21.19 -17.57 -4.02
CA GLU A 254 -20.44 -16.78 -3.04
C GLU A 254 -20.44 -17.48 -1.68
N SER A 255 -19.39 -17.26 -0.91
CA SER A 255 -19.27 -17.77 0.44
C SER A 255 -18.51 -16.81 1.35
N VAL A 256 -19.06 -16.60 2.53
CA VAL A 256 -18.46 -15.81 3.61
C VAL A 256 -18.51 -16.59 4.90
N SER A 257 -17.59 -16.31 5.82
CA SER A 257 -17.46 -17.05 7.07
C SER A 257 -16.86 -16.18 8.16
N SER A 258 -17.21 -16.45 9.42
CA SER A 258 -16.66 -15.69 10.52
C SER A 258 -16.70 -16.41 11.85
N TYR A 259 -15.77 -16.04 12.73
CA TYR A 259 -15.91 -16.28 14.16
C TYR A 259 -17.05 -15.42 14.74
N ILE A 260 -17.82 -15.97 15.66
CA ILE A 260 -18.95 -15.25 16.28
C ILE A 260 -18.40 -14.33 17.37
N PHE A 261 -18.31 -13.03 17.07
CA PHE A 261 -17.86 -12.00 18.00
C PHE A 261 -18.91 -11.69 19.07
N ASN A 262 -20.17 -11.51 18.68
CA ASN A 262 -21.28 -11.20 19.57
C ASN A 262 -22.48 -12.11 19.32
N TYR A 263 -23.21 -12.43 20.39
CA TYR A 263 -24.54 -13.03 20.29
C TYR A 263 -25.61 -11.96 20.11
N GLY A 264 -26.65 -12.27 19.36
CA GLY A 264 -27.76 -11.35 19.07
C GLY A 264 -28.08 -11.30 17.59
N LYS A 265 -28.36 -10.09 17.09
CA LYS A 265 -28.77 -9.88 15.69
C LYS A 265 -27.56 -9.86 14.77
N TRP A 266 -27.62 -10.68 13.73
CA TRP A 266 -26.68 -10.73 12.62
C TRP A 266 -27.43 -10.45 11.33
N LYS A 267 -26.71 -10.16 10.25
CA LYS A 267 -27.30 -9.81 8.97
C LYS A 267 -26.48 -10.35 7.81
N VAL A 268 -27.19 -10.83 6.79
CA VAL A 268 -26.61 -11.11 5.47
C VAL A 268 -27.07 -10.03 4.48
N GLY A 269 -26.16 -9.63 3.60
CA GLY A 269 -26.40 -8.70 2.50
C GLY A 269 -26.10 -9.36 1.17
N LEU A 270 -26.89 -9.03 0.15
CA LEU A 270 -26.56 -9.29 -1.25
C LEU A 270 -26.41 -7.96 -1.96
N THR A 271 -25.34 -7.80 -2.72
CA THR A 271 -25.14 -6.71 -3.70
C THR A 271 -24.98 -7.29 -5.10
N ASN A 272 -25.01 -6.42 -6.10
CA ASN A 272 -24.88 -6.81 -7.49
C ASN A 272 -24.23 -5.69 -8.28
N MET A 273 -23.41 -6.03 -9.27
CA MET A 273 -23.10 -5.12 -10.38
C MET A 273 -24.10 -5.35 -11.53
N PRO A 274 -25.05 -4.41 -11.77
CA PRO A 274 -26.10 -4.59 -12.75
C PRO A 274 -25.56 -4.74 -14.17
N THR A 275 -26.17 -5.64 -14.93
CA THR A 275 -25.94 -5.81 -16.36
C THR A 275 -27.29 -5.57 -17.10
N GLU A 276 -27.34 -4.65 -18.09
CA GLU A 276 -28.56 -4.28 -18.88
C GLU A 276 -29.58 -5.38 -19.11
N ASP A 277 -30.79 -4.92 -18.90
CA ASP A 277 -32.04 -5.46 -19.36
C ASP A 277 -32.13 -5.44 -20.90
N LEU A 278 -32.25 -6.61 -21.53
CA LEU A 278 -32.42 -6.81 -22.98
C LEU A 278 -33.69 -6.14 -23.58
N ASN A 279 -34.49 -5.40 -22.81
CA ASN A 279 -35.88 -5.10 -23.14
C ASN A 279 -36.23 -3.64 -23.44
N ASP A 280 -35.34 -2.90 -24.10
CA ASP A 280 -35.76 -1.63 -24.73
C ASP A 280 -36.77 -1.83 -25.88
N TYR A 281 -37.12 -3.07 -26.24
CA TYR A 281 -38.14 -3.35 -27.26
C TYR A 281 -39.41 -4.10 -26.83
N ILE A 282 -39.47 -4.80 -25.69
CA ILE A 282 -40.74 -5.37 -25.17
C ILE A 282 -40.67 -5.51 -23.64
N ALA A 283 -41.15 -4.52 -22.90
CA ALA A 283 -41.35 -4.63 -21.45
C ALA A 283 -42.48 -5.63 -21.13
N LEU A 284 -42.13 -6.92 -20.98
CA LEU A 284 -42.88 -7.81 -20.11
C LEU A 284 -42.21 -7.75 -18.73
N PRO A 285 -42.97 -7.62 -17.63
CA PRO A 285 -42.37 -7.60 -16.30
C PRO A 285 -41.62 -8.91 -16.06
N GLU A 286 -40.29 -8.86 -15.93
CA GLU A 286 -39.54 -10.01 -15.45
C GLU A 286 -40.05 -10.40 -14.05
N PRO A 287 -40.24 -11.69 -13.76
CA PRO A 287 -40.56 -12.13 -12.42
C PRO A 287 -39.39 -11.76 -11.49
N LYS A 288 -39.68 -11.08 -10.38
CA LYS A 288 -38.69 -10.80 -9.32
C LYS A 288 -37.95 -12.09 -8.97
N ARG A 289 -36.62 -12.07 -9.09
CA ARG A 289 -35.77 -13.19 -8.74
C ARG A 289 -35.46 -13.16 -7.25
N TYR A 290 -35.24 -14.33 -6.70
CA TYR A 290 -34.95 -14.52 -5.29
C TYR A 290 -33.79 -15.49 -5.15
N TYR A 291 -32.89 -15.18 -4.23
CA TYR A 291 -31.70 -15.96 -3.92
C TYR A 291 -31.81 -16.54 -2.52
N ASP A 292 -31.48 -17.82 -2.39
CA ASP A 292 -31.47 -18.52 -1.12
C ASP A 292 -30.06 -18.48 -0.53
N VAL A 293 -29.88 -17.67 0.51
CA VAL A 293 -28.66 -17.65 1.33
C VAL A 293 -28.77 -18.75 2.39
N ASN A 294 -27.86 -19.72 2.32
CA ASN A 294 -27.77 -20.83 3.27
C ASN A 294 -26.77 -20.48 4.35
N ILE A 295 -27.21 -20.47 5.60
CA ILE A 295 -26.39 -20.13 6.77
C ILE A 295 -26.25 -21.39 7.63
N THR A 296 -25.02 -21.71 8.02
CA THR A 296 -24.70 -22.80 8.95
C THR A 296 -23.97 -22.25 10.15
N LEU A 297 -24.48 -22.54 11.35
CA LEU A 297 -23.88 -22.21 12.63
C LEU A 297 -23.24 -23.45 13.25
N TYR A 298 -22.01 -23.34 13.72
CA TYR A 298 -21.25 -24.42 14.33
C TYR A 298 -21.01 -24.16 15.82
N GLY A 299 -21.46 -25.11 16.64
CA GLY A 299 -21.22 -25.15 18.07
C GLY A 299 -19.77 -25.53 18.37
N GLY A 300 -19.18 -24.89 19.37
CA GLY A 300 -17.79 -25.14 19.73
C GLY A 300 -17.42 -24.57 21.09
N GLU A 301 -16.16 -24.72 21.44
CA GLU A 301 -15.59 -24.24 22.70
C GLU A 301 -14.22 -23.59 22.48
N ILE A 302 -13.83 -22.73 23.42
CA ILE A 302 -12.57 -21.99 23.41
C ILE A 302 -11.71 -22.47 24.57
N TYR A 303 -10.45 -22.77 24.29
CA TYR A 303 -9.48 -23.25 25.27
C TYR A 303 -8.28 -22.31 25.37
N GLU A 304 -7.97 -21.84 26.57
CA GLU A 304 -6.85 -20.92 26.81
C GLU A 304 -5.49 -21.62 26.62
N LEU A 305 -4.56 -20.91 25.99
CA LEU A 305 -3.16 -21.29 25.88
C LEU A 305 -2.32 -20.45 26.85
N PRO A 306 -1.09 -20.89 27.21
CA PRO A 306 -0.20 -20.05 27.99
C PRO A 306 0.04 -18.68 27.34
N ARG A 307 0.01 -17.63 28.16
CA ARG A 307 0.31 -16.25 27.74
C ARG A 307 1.72 -16.17 27.15
N ILE A 308 1.85 -15.36 26.10
CA ILE A 308 3.15 -14.95 25.55
C ILE A 308 3.49 -13.59 26.13
N ASP A 309 4.54 -13.51 26.95
CA ASP A 309 4.90 -12.28 27.68
C ASP A 309 5.46 -11.18 26.78
N PHE A 310 6.14 -11.55 25.69
CA PHE A 310 6.78 -10.60 24.78
C PHE A 310 6.61 -11.01 23.32
N LYS A 311 7.19 -12.14 22.93
CA LYS A 311 7.15 -12.65 21.56
C LYS A 311 7.45 -14.14 21.54
N ALA A 312 6.83 -14.87 20.62
CA ALA A 312 7.10 -16.28 20.39
C ALA A 312 7.39 -16.54 18.91
N ARG A 313 8.34 -17.43 18.62
CA ARG A 313 8.67 -17.89 17.26
C ARG A 313 8.43 -19.38 17.08
N ASN A 314 8.17 -19.77 15.84
CA ASN A 314 7.92 -21.14 15.41
C ASN A 314 6.84 -21.82 16.27
N ALA A 315 5.71 -21.16 16.42
CA ALA A 315 4.59 -21.68 17.17
C ALA A 315 3.90 -22.79 16.38
N SER A 316 3.73 -23.94 17.03
CA SER A 316 3.05 -25.10 16.47
C SER A 316 2.01 -25.60 17.45
N ILE A 317 0.78 -25.78 16.97
CA ILE A 317 -0.34 -26.33 17.73
C ILE A 317 -0.91 -27.52 16.95
N GLU A 318 -0.81 -28.72 17.51
CA GLU A 318 -1.35 -29.96 16.95
C GLU A 318 -2.63 -30.34 17.69
N ILE A 319 -3.72 -30.53 16.96
CA ILE A 319 -5.04 -30.88 17.49
C ILE A 319 -5.44 -32.22 16.89
N LYS A 320 -5.60 -33.25 17.72
CA LYS A 320 -6.02 -34.60 17.30
C LYS A 320 -7.37 -34.97 17.87
N CYS A 321 -8.30 -35.33 17.00
CA CYS A 321 -9.57 -35.91 17.40
C CYS A 321 -9.41 -37.41 17.68
N SER A 322 -10.15 -37.94 18.66
CA SER A 322 -10.22 -39.38 18.92
C SER A 322 -10.83 -40.18 17.77
N GLU A 323 -11.50 -39.50 16.84
CA GLU A 323 -12.13 -40.08 15.68
C GLU A 323 -11.79 -39.32 14.40
N ASN A 324 -11.99 -39.97 13.25
CA ASN A 324 -11.75 -39.38 11.94
C ASN A 324 -12.99 -38.59 11.43
N ILE A 325 -13.37 -37.53 12.15
CA ILE A 325 -14.46 -36.61 11.78
C ILE A 325 -13.92 -35.27 11.26
N SER A 326 -14.77 -34.52 10.55
CA SER A 326 -14.45 -33.16 10.12
C SER A 326 -14.66 -32.13 11.25
N PHE A 327 -13.68 -31.26 11.45
CA PHE A 327 -13.77 -30.13 12.38
C PHE A 327 -12.96 -28.94 11.87
N GLY A 328 -13.25 -27.76 12.42
CA GLY A 328 -12.46 -26.55 12.23
C GLY A 328 -11.80 -26.10 13.53
N ALA A 329 -10.68 -25.39 13.41
CA ALA A 329 -10.01 -24.77 14.54
C ALA A 329 -9.39 -23.41 14.17
N ALA A 330 -9.55 -22.41 15.03
CA ALA A 330 -9.02 -21.06 14.82
C ALA A 330 -8.25 -20.58 16.05
N LEU A 331 -7.00 -20.13 15.85
CA LEU A 331 -6.22 -19.45 16.89
C LEU A 331 -6.83 -18.06 17.12
N LEU A 332 -7.09 -17.72 18.38
CA LEU A 332 -7.58 -16.41 18.78
C LEU A 332 -6.46 -15.67 19.50
N SER A 333 -6.27 -14.40 19.19
CA SER A 333 -5.25 -13.54 19.80
C SER A 333 -5.89 -12.25 20.28
N ASN A 334 -6.04 -12.09 21.60
CA ASN A 334 -6.76 -10.96 22.21
C ASN A 334 -8.14 -10.67 21.54
N GLY A 335 -8.85 -11.71 21.09
CA GLY A 335 -10.14 -11.60 20.42
C GLY A 335 -10.09 -11.47 18.89
N ILE A 336 -8.92 -11.32 18.27
CA ILE A 336 -8.74 -11.39 16.81
C ILE A 336 -8.60 -12.86 16.37
N PRO A 337 -9.48 -13.39 15.52
CA PRO A 337 -9.35 -14.72 14.97
C PRO A 337 -8.31 -14.74 13.84
N TYR A 338 -7.37 -15.67 13.93
CA TYR A 338 -6.58 -16.12 12.78
C TYR A 338 -7.49 -16.95 11.87
N GLU A 339 -7.09 -17.09 10.61
CA GLU A 339 -7.86 -17.86 9.65
C GLU A 339 -8.04 -19.31 10.12
N PRO A 340 -9.27 -19.84 10.04
CA PRO A 340 -9.56 -21.18 10.52
C PRO A 340 -8.89 -22.24 9.65
N TYR A 341 -8.38 -23.27 10.31
CA TYR A 341 -7.91 -24.48 9.68
C TYR A 341 -9.03 -25.51 9.70
N TYR A 342 -9.12 -26.31 8.65
CA TYR A 342 -10.09 -27.40 8.53
C TYR A 342 -9.38 -28.72 8.27
N GLY A 343 -9.84 -29.79 8.92
CA GLY A 343 -9.21 -31.10 8.78
C GLY A 343 -10.12 -32.25 9.20
N ASN A 344 -9.69 -33.46 8.85
CA ASN A 344 -10.34 -34.71 9.26
C ASN A 344 -9.44 -35.45 10.24
N GLY A 345 -9.91 -35.65 11.47
CA GLY A 345 -9.16 -36.35 12.54
C GLY A 345 -7.95 -35.60 13.11
N ASN A 346 -7.29 -34.72 12.35
CA ASN A 346 -6.22 -33.86 12.84
C ASN A 346 -6.19 -32.48 12.15
N ILE A 347 -5.66 -31.49 12.88
CA ILE A 347 -5.31 -30.15 12.39
C ILE A 347 -3.96 -29.76 13.00
N THR A 348 -3.10 -29.12 12.20
CA THR A 348 -1.86 -28.48 12.70
C THR A 348 -1.88 -27.01 12.31
N ILE A 349 -1.80 -26.14 13.30
CA ILE A 349 -1.66 -24.70 13.13
C ILE A 349 -0.18 -24.35 13.31
N PHE A 350 0.37 -23.60 12.35
CA PHE A 350 1.73 -23.08 12.42
C PHE A 350 1.70 -21.57 12.25
N ALA A 351 2.39 -20.86 13.14
CA ALA A 351 2.65 -19.43 13.02
C ALA A 351 4.16 -19.18 13.21
N SER A 352 4.78 -18.49 12.26
CA SER A 352 6.23 -18.21 12.32
C SER A 352 6.60 -17.33 13.50
N GLU A 353 5.73 -16.36 13.82
CA GLU A 353 5.90 -15.45 14.94
C GLU A 353 4.53 -15.07 15.50
N LEU A 354 4.44 -14.94 16.82
CA LEU A 354 3.26 -14.49 17.56
C LEU A 354 3.68 -13.36 18.50
N GLY A 355 2.91 -12.28 18.52
CA GLY A 355 3.13 -11.14 19.40
C GLY A 355 2.78 -11.42 20.87
N ALA A 356 3.00 -10.44 21.74
CA ALA A 356 2.60 -10.53 23.14
C ALA A 356 1.08 -10.63 23.29
N GLY A 357 0.65 -11.28 24.37
CA GLY A 357 -0.75 -11.29 24.79
C GLY A 357 -1.31 -12.67 25.11
N ASN A 358 -2.64 -12.71 25.26
CA ASN A 358 -3.37 -13.93 25.57
C ASN A 358 -3.82 -14.60 24.26
N TYR A 359 -3.64 -15.92 24.22
CA TYR A 359 -4.03 -16.74 23.08
C TYR A 359 -4.95 -17.85 23.52
N SER A 360 -5.91 -18.18 22.67
CA SER A 360 -6.84 -19.28 22.90
C SER A 360 -7.07 -20.02 21.59
N ILE A 361 -7.49 -21.28 21.65
CA ILE A 361 -7.86 -22.08 20.48
C ILE A 361 -9.36 -22.32 20.49
N CYS A 362 -10.05 -21.87 19.45
CA CYS A 362 -11.45 -22.19 19.19
C CYS A 362 -11.52 -23.50 18.40
N ILE A 363 -12.31 -24.47 18.86
CA ILE A 363 -12.52 -25.76 18.18
C ILE A 363 -14.02 -25.94 17.95
N PHE A 364 -14.42 -26.25 16.72
CA PHE A 364 -15.82 -26.48 16.35
C PHE A 364 -15.98 -27.72 15.45
N PRO A 365 -16.66 -28.78 15.92
CA PRO A 365 -16.95 -29.96 15.12
C PRO A 365 -17.95 -29.63 14.00
N ARG A 366 -17.70 -30.16 12.81
CA ARG A 366 -18.61 -30.02 11.66
C ARG A 366 -19.54 -31.23 11.49
N GLU A 367 -19.60 -32.07 12.52
CA GLU A 367 -20.49 -33.22 12.65
C GLU A 367 -21.14 -33.22 14.05
N GLU A 368 -22.41 -33.61 14.15
CA GLU A 368 -23.14 -33.68 15.42
C GLU A 368 -22.76 -34.92 16.25
N LYS A 369 -21.52 -34.92 16.72
CA LYS A 369 -20.94 -36.03 17.46
C LYS A 369 -20.15 -35.55 18.67
N ALA A 370 -20.25 -36.30 19.77
CA ALA A 370 -19.40 -36.13 20.93
C ALA A 370 -18.06 -36.83 20.72
N VAL A 371 -16.97 -36.07 20.77
CA VAL A 371 -15.60 -36.55 20.54
C VAL A 371 -14.63 -35.91 21.54
N SER A 372 -13.47 -36.54 21.74
CA SER A 372 -12.39 -35.95 22.53
C SER A 372 -11.27 -35.43 21.64
N PHE A 373 -10.67 -34.30 22.03
CA PHE A 373 -9.53 -33.70 21.35
C PHE A 373 -8.29 -33.68 22.26
N ASP A 374 -7.14 -34.10 21.72
CA ASP A 374 -5.81 -33.96 22.31
C ASP A 374 -5.09 -32.78 21.65
N ILE A 375 -4.76 -31.75 22.42
CA ILE A 375 -4.11 -30.52 21.96
C ILE A 375 -2.69 -30.50 22.50
N LYS A 376 -1.71 -30.30 21.61
CA LYS A 376 -0.30 -30.13 21.93
C LYS A 376 0.21 -28.84 21.35
N TYR A 377 0.98 -28.08 22.12
CA TYR A 377 1.55 -26.83 21.67
C TYR A 377 3.04 -26.72 22.01
N SER A 378 3.77 -26.00 21.18
CA SER A 378 5.19 -25.67 21.41
C SER A 378 5.56 -24.38 20.68
N TRP A 379 6.38 -23.54 21.30
CA TRP A 379 6.99 -22.36 20.67
C TRP A 379 8.27 -21.92 21.40
N LYS A 380 9.07 -21.08 20.73
CA LYS A 380 10.31 -20.49 21.25
C LYS A 380 10.02 -19.06 21.71
N ASN A 381 10.00 -18.77 23.02
CA ASN A 381 9.84 -17.38 23.47
C ASN A 381 11.15 -16.62 23.29
N VAL A 382 11.01 -15.32 22.99
CA VAL A 382 12.11 -14.38 22.78
C VAL A 382 12.18 -13.43 23.98
N GLY A 383 13.38 -13.20 24.50
CA GLY A 383 13.61 -12.21 25.56
C GLY A 383 13.47 -10.77 25.04
N SER A 384 12.96 -9.86 25.88
CA SER A 384 12.67 -8.48 25.47
C SER A 384 13.90 -7.60 25.36
N MET A 385 14.98 -7.91 26.09
CA MET A 385 16.14 -7.02 26.27
C MET A 385 16.76 -6.51 24.96
N GLN A 386 16.85 -7.35 23.91
CA GLN A 386 17.36 -6.89 22.62
C GLN A 386 16.46 -5.81 22.01
N THR A 387 15.14 -6.01 22.02
CA THR A 387 14.17 -5.03 21.50
C THR A 387 14.16 -3.76 22.33
N ASN A 388 14.13 -3.87 23.67
CA ASN A 388 14.18 -2.72 24.56
C ASN A 388 15.45 -1.87 24.32
N SER A 389 16.58 -2.51 24.04
CA SER A 389 17.83 -1.80 23.74
C SER A 389 17.76 -1.02 22.43
N PHE A 390 17.13 -1.57 21.38
CA PHE A 390 16.91 -0.87 20.12
C PHE A 390 15.86 0.23 20.23
N ALA A 391 14.78 0.01 20.98
CA ALA A 391 13.79 1.04 21.27
C ALA A 391 14.45 2.22 21.97
N ALA A 392 15.24 1.95 23.02
CA ALA A 392 15.98 2.97 23.76
C ALA A 392 17.04 3.68 22.91
N ALA A 393 17.85 2.95 22.13
CA ALA A 393 18.86 3.51 21.25
C ALA A 393 18.26 4.39 20.15
N SER A 394 17.09 4.01 19.62
CA SER A 394 16.37 4.79 18.61
C SER A 394 15.86 6.11 19.17
N GLN A 395 15.20 6.09 20.34
CA GLN A 395 14.75 7.34 20.97
C GLN A 395 15.95 8.20 21.38
N ALA A 396 17.04 7.57 21.83
CA ALA A 396 18.27 8.27 22.14
C ALA A 396 18.88 8.95 20.90
N ALA A 397 18.86 8.30 19.74
CA ALA A 397 19.33 8.87 18.48
C ALA A 397 18.48 10.05 18.02
N VAL A 398 17.15 9.93 18.10
CA VAL A 398 16.20 11.02 17.77
C VAL A 398 16.42 12.21 18.72
N MET A 399 16.43 11.97 20.02
CA MET A 399 16.64 13.04 21.02
C MET A 399 18.02 13.69 20.86
N ALA A 400 19.06 12.90 20.54
CA ALA A 400 20.41 13.39 20.31
C ALA A 400 20.47 14.31 19.08
N SER A 401 19.75 13.95 18.00
CA SER A 401 19.57 14.78 16.81
C SER A 401 18.87 16.10 17.12
N LEU A 402 17.80 16.06 17.92
CA LEU A 402 17.05 17.25 18.34
C LEU A 402 17.88 18.22 19.19
N MET A 403 18.81 17.69 19.98
CA MET A 403 19.63 18.46 20.93
C MET A 403 21.01 18.85 20.41
N ASP A 404 21.40 18.43 19.20
CA ASP A 404 22.79 18.50 18.69
C ASP A 404 23.79 17.95 19.72
N ALA A 405 23.55 16.70 20.16
CA ALA A 405 24.37 16.01 21.14
C ALA A 405 24.83 14.64 20.61
N PRO A 406 25.99 14.12 21.05
CA PRO A 406 26.42 12.77 20.68
C PRO A 406 25.60 11.69 21.39
N LEU A 407 25.33 10.60 20.66
CA LEU A 407 24.85 9.33 21.21
C LEU A 407 26.06 8.43 21.54
N LEU A 408 26.11 7.93 22.77
CA LEU A 408 27.12 6.98 23.24
C LEU A 408 26.44 5.74 23.85
N TYR A 409 27.13 4.62 23.87
CA TYR A 409 26.56 3.37 24.37
C TYR A 409 27.22 2.88 25.67
N ILE A 410 26.46 2.13 26.45
CA ILE A 410 26.94 1.43 27.64
C ILE A 410 26.42 -0.01 27.66
N SER A 411 26.98 -0.84 28.54
CA SER A 411 26.42 -2.16 28.83
C SER A 411 25.52 -2.09 30.07
N PRO A 412 24.62 -3.08 30.28
CA PRO A 412 23.83 -3.17 31.51
C PRO A 412 24.66 -3.18 32.80
N ASN A 413 25.87 -3.72 32.74
CA ASN A 413 26.69 -4.00 33.93
C ASN A 413 27.83 -3.00 34.16
N HIS A 414 28.21 -2.20 33.16
CA HIS A 414 29.30 -1.23 33.28
C HIS A 414 29.28 -0.16 32.18
N VAL A 415 29.90 0.99 32.46
CA VAL A 415 30.20 2.03 31.47
C VAL A 415 31.57 1.74 30.82
N PRO A 416 31.64 1.52 29.50
CA PRO A 416 32.88 1.25 28.78
C PRO A 416 33.88 2.41 28.85
N TYR A 417 35.18 2.09 28.76
CA TYR A 417 36.25 3.09 28.78
C TYR A 417 36.13 4.08 27.62
N GLU A 418 35.76 3.60 26.44
CA GLU A 418 35.57 4.37 25.21
C GLU A 418 34.55 5.48 25.42
N THR A 419 33.41 5.13 26.02
CA THR A 419 32.33 6.07 26.37
C THR A 419 32.80 7.13 27.36
N LEU A 420 33.41 6.73 28.48
CA LEU A 420 33.95 7.70 29.48
C LEU A 420 35.04 8.60 28.89
N ASN A 421 35.90 8.05 28.04
CA ASN A 421 36.97 8.80 27.40
C ASN A 421 36.42 9.82 26.40
N ALA A 422 35.39 9.46 25.62
CA ALA A 422 34.70 10.37 24.73
C ALA A 422 34.03 11.52 25.51
N MET A 423 33.25 11.19 26.54
CA MET A 423 32.60 12.17 27.42
C MET A 423 33.60 13.17 28.00
N ARG A 424 34.73 12.68 28.53
CA ARG A 424 35.79 13.52 29.10
C ARG A 424 36.41 14.46 28.05
N LYS A 425 36.69 13.96 26.84
CA LYS A 425 37.29 14.76 25.76
C LYS A 425 36.33 15.82 25.22
N LEU A 426 35.03 15.51 25.15
CA LEU A 426 33.99 16.43 24.71
C LEU A 426 33.58 17.44 25.80
N GLY A 427 33.95 17.19 27.06
CA GLY A 427 33.65 18.07 28.18
C GLY A 427 32.19 17.99 28.63
N VAL A 428 31.63 16.77 28.59
CA VAL A 428 30.25 16.46 29.01
C VAL A 428 30.06 16.73 30.50
N GLU A 429 28.94 17.35 30.85
CA GLU A 429 28.50 17.64 32.22
C GLU A 429 27.12 17.02 32.53
N ASN A 430 26.25 16.92 31.51
CA ASN A 430 24.92 16.35 31.61
C ASN A 430 24.81 15.06 30.78
N VAL A 431 24.21 14.04 31.36
CA VAL A 431 24.03 12.73 30.75
C VAL A 431 22.55 12.40 30.78
N ILE A 432 21.96 12.14 29.61
CA ILE A 432 20.58 11.72 29.49
C ILE A 432 20.57 10.23 29.13
N GLY A 433 20.12 9.39 30.05
CA GLY A 433 19.88 7.98 29.82
C GLY A 433 18.50 7.75 29.21
N ILE A 434 18.42 6.80 28.28
CA ILE A 434 17.15 6.29 27.78
C ILE A 434 17.08 4.79 28.07
N GLY A 435 16.00 4.35 28.73
CA GLY A 435 15.75 2.95 29.03
C GLY A 435 16.77 2.31 29.97
N LEU A 436 17.52 3.10 30.76
CA LEU A 436 18.49 2.57 31.71
C LEU A 436 17.83 2.10 33.00
N GLN A 437 18.33 1.03 33.60
CA GLN A 437 17.78 0.50 34.87
C GLN A 437 18.24 1.28 36.10
N ASN A 438 19.43 1.86 36.04
CA ASN A 438 20.06 2.60 37.14
C ASN A 438 20.95 3.72 36.58
N ASN A 439 21.41 4.63 37.44
CA ASN A 439 22.44 5.60 37.07
C ASN A 439 23.84 4.99 37.24
N PRO A 440 24.59 4.70 36.16
CA PRO A 440 25.94 4.16 36.26
C PRO A 440 27.02 5.27 36.26
N PHE A 441 26.64 6.55 36.17
CA PHE A 441 27.56 7.68 36.04
C PHE A 441 27.80 8.40 37.36
N THR A 442 29.06 8.42 37.81
CA THR A 442 29.48 9.18 38.99
C THR A 442 30.10 10.52 38.57
N GLY A 443 29.66 11.62 39.18
CA GLY A 443 30.23 12.96 38.94
C GLY A 443 29.62 13.75 37.76
N TYR A 444 28.53 13.24 37.16
CA TYR A 444 27.78 13.92 36.11
C TYR A 444 26.36 14.25 36.59
N LYS A 445 25.74 15.29 36.01
CA LYS A 445 24.29 15.45 36.12
C LYS A 445 23.63 14.36 35.27
N PHE A 446 22.64 13.68 35.83
CA PHE A 446 22.04 12.51 35.19
C PHE A 446 20.52 12.60 35.24
N GLU A 447 19.91 12.45 34.07
CA GLU A 447 18.47 12.26 33.88
C GLU A 447 18.28 10.92 33.16
N ASN A 448 17.19 10.21 33.44
CA ASN A 448 16.88 8.96 32.76
C ASN A 448 15.39 8.91 32.44
N TYR A 449 15.09 8.61 31.18
CA TYR A 449 13.73 8.50 30.70
C TYR A 449 13.43 7.05 30.33
N GLY A 450 12.26 6.55 30.76
CA GLY A 450 11.73 5.29 30.24
C GLY A 450 11.44 5.36 28.73
N ILE A 451 11.15 4.22 28.10
CA ILE A 451 10.83 4.17 26.66
C ILE A 451 9.59 5.04 26.36
N GLU A 452 8.46 4.80 27.02
CA GLU A 452 7.24 5.60 26.81
C GLU A 452 7.39 7.07 27.24
N GLU A 453 8.13 7.33 28.33
CA GLU A 453 8.42 8.68 28.80
C GLU A 453 9.23 9.47 27.75
N SER A 454 10.17 8.80 27.08
CA SER A 454 10.96 9.42 26.01
C SER A 454 10.11 9.78 24.78
N TYR A 455 9.02 9.04 24.49
CA TYR A 455 8.08 9.41 23.44
C TYR A 455 7.43 10.77 23.72
N SER A 456 6.90 10.91 24.94
CA SER A 456 6.30 12.16 25.40
C SER A 456 7.32 13.29 25.36
N LYS A 457 8.57 13.03 25.77
CA LYS A 457 9.61 14.05 25.79
C LYS A 457 9.99 14.57 24.40
N ILE A 458 10.12 13.67 23.44
CA ILE A 458 10.41 14.03 22.05
C ILE A 458 9.24 14.83 21.44
N MET A 459 8.00 14.39 21.67
CA MET A 459 6.81 15.13 21.20
C MET A 459 6.70 16.52 21.83
N GLU A 460 7.04 16.68 23.12
CA GLU A 460 7.10 17.98 23.80
C GLU A 460 8.13 18.93 23.17
N MET A 461 9.27 18.41 22.70
CA MET A 461 10.34 19.21 22.11
C MET A 461 9.97 19.80 20.75
N THR A 462 9.12 19.13 19.97
CA THR A 462 8.84 19.51 18.58
C THR A 462 7.39 19.94 18.34
N GLY A 463 6.44 19.49 19.17
CA GLY A 463 5.00 19.67 18.97
C GLY A 463 4.40 18.81 17.85
N LYS A 464 5.23 18.06 17.11
CA LYS A 464 4.83 17.21 15.99
C LYS A 464 4.32 15.84 16.49
N ASN A 465 3.49 15.18 15.69
CA ASN A 465 2.88 13.88 16.01
C ASN A 465 2.77 12.91 14.84
N THR A 466 3.53 13.13 13.75
CA THR A 466 3.75 12.08 12.74
C THR A 466 4.19 10.79 13.43
N ILE A 467 3.64 9.67 13.00
CA ILE A 467 3.87 8.37 13.60
C ILE A 467 4.80 7.58 12.69
N VAL A 468 5.91 7.07 13.22
CA VAL A 468 6.84 6.20 12.47
C VAL A 468 6.87 4.83 13.12
N PHE A 469 6.46 3.80 12.38
CA PHE A 469 6.49 2.41 12.82
C PHE A 469 7.65 1.63 12.20
N THR A 470 8.23 0.73 12.99
CA THR A 470 9.14 -0.31 12.50
C THR A 470 9.07 -1.54 13.39
N THR A 471 9.90 -2.55 13.10
CA THR A 471 10.01 -3.79 13.87
C THR A 471 11.47 -4.16 14.14
N THR A 472 11.71 -4.87 15.24
CA THR A 472 12.96 -5.57 15.56
C THR A 472 12.93 -7.04 15.13
N SER A 473 11.87 -7.47 14.44
CA SER A 473 11.90 -8.75 13.74
C SER A 473 12.95 -8.70 12.61
N PRO A 474 13.79 -9.74 12.51
CA PRO A 474 14.79 -9.85 11.47
C PRO A 474 14.14 -9.81 10.10
N TRP A 475 14.82 -9.19 9.14
CA TRP A 475 14.34 -9.12 7.78
C TRP A 475 14.10 -10.53 7.19
N THR A 476 12.84 -10.82 6.87
CA THR A 476 12.42 -12.00 6.12
C THR A 476 12.61 -11.74 4.62
N TYR A 477 13.66 -12.33 4.04
CA TYR A 477 13.96 -12.19 2.62
C TYR A 477 13.12 -13.14 1.75
N TRP A 478 12.97 -12.76 0.49
CA TRP A 478 12.20 -13.51 -0.51
C TRP A 478 12.94 -13.49 -1.85
N LEU A 479 12.67 -14.48 -2.70
CA LEU A 479 13.27 -14.61 -4.03
C LEU A 479 12.26 -14.23 -5.12
N THR A 480 12.73 -13.69 -6.24
CA THR A 480 11.84 -13.26 -7.33
C THR A 480 10.99 -14.43 -7.84
N GLU A 481 9.75 -14.14 -8.23
CA GLU A 481 8.71 -15.10 -8.63
C GLU A 481 8.19 -16.03 -7.52
N GLU A 482 8.87 -16.19 -6.38
CA GLU A 482 8.35 -17.03 -5.28
C GLU A 482 7.24 -16.35 -4.50
N LEU A 483 7.28 -15.01 -4.40
CA LEU A 483 6.28 -14.14 -3.74
C LEU A 483 5.88 -14.59 -2.33
N LYS A 484 6.80 -15.25 -1.62
CA LYS A 484 6.61 -15.76 -0.25
C LYS A 484 7.93 -15.67 0.53
N PRO A 485 7.88 -15.80 1.87
CA PRO A 485 9.10 -15.92 2.69
C PRO A 485 10.02 -17.04 2.20
N HIS A 486 11.32 -16.75 2.06
CA HIS A 486 12.34 -17.74 1.76
C HIS A 486 13.20 -18.09 2.99
N GLY A 487 13.48 -17.09 3.84
CA GLY A 487 14.16 -17.26 5.12
C GLY A 487 14.37 -15.93 5.82
N ASP A 488 15.04 -15.96 6.98
CA ASP A 488 15.33 -14.77 7.77
C ASP A 488 16.82 -14.44 7.75
N LYS A 489 17.13 -13.15 7.72
CA LYS A 489 18.48 -12.61 7.98
C LYS A 489 18.55 -12.19 9.43
N GLU A 490 18.97 -13.11 10.31
CA GLU A 490 18.77 -13.05 11.77
C GLU A 490 19.08 -11.71 12.45
N LYS A 491 20.05 -10.93 11.95
CA LYS A 491 20.45 -9.65 12.54
C LYS A 491 20.35 -8.46 11.59
N ALA A 492 19.56 -8.58 10.53
CA ALA A 492 19.28 -7.48 9.61
C ALA A 492 17.99 -6.75 10.02
N LEU A 493 18.09 -5.48 10.40
CA LEU A 493 16.95 -4.70 10.92
C LEU A 493 16.65 -3.44 10.10
N TYR A 494 15.41 -2.96 10.22
CA TYR A 494 14.94 -1.72 9.62
C TYR A 494 15.11 -0.49 10.54
N VAL A 495 15.55 -0.72 11.78
CA VAL A 495 15.55 0.25 12.89
C VAL A 495 16.39 1.50 12.57
N GLY A 496 17.57 1.35 11.96
CA GLY A 496 18.44 2.48 11.59
C GLY A 496 17.75 3.48 10.65
N PRO A 497 17.35 3.06 9.43
CA PRO A 497 16.60 3.90 8.49
C PRO A 497 15.33 4.49 9.09
N ALA A 498 14.60 3.71 9.90
CA ALA A 498 13.38 4.19 10.54
C ALA A 498 13.65 5.30 11.58
N ALA A 499 14.69 5.16 12.40
CA ALA A 499 15.11 6.19 13.34
C ALA A 499 15.62 7.45 12.63
N TYR A 500 16.25 7.33 11.45
CA TYR A 500 16.66 8.49 10.65
C TYR A 500 15.44 9.26 10.12
N MET A 501 14.40 8.55 9.65
CA MET A 501 13.12 9.17 9.27
C MET A 501 12.45 9.85 10.47
N ALA A 502 12.41 9.19 11.63
CA ALA A 502 11.86 9.75 12.85
C ALA A 502 12.62 11.00 13.33
N ALA A 503 13.95 11.03 13.21
CA ALA A 503 14.79 12.20 13.53
C ALA A 503 14.56 13.39 12.58
N PHE A 504 14.29 13.11 11.29
CA PHE A 504 13.89 14.13 10.31
C PHE A 504 12.55 14.77 10.70
N HIS A 505 11.53 13.94 10.90
CA HIS A 505 10.22 14.42 11.34
C HIS A 505 10.24 15.00 12.76
N GLY A 506 11.25 14.66 13.57
CA GLY A 506 11.37 15.13 14.95
C GLY A 506 10.33 14.49 15.87
N VAL A 507 10.09 13.20 15.67
CA VAL A 507 9.07 12.41 16.35
C VAL A 507 9.65 11.11 16.90
N PRO A 508 9.00 10.46 17.87
CA PRO A 508 9.45 9.17 18.37
C PRO A 508 9.39 8.07 17.30
N LEU A 509 10.26 7.06 17.43
CA LEU A 509 10.14 5.82 16.65
C LEU A 509 9.37 4.77 17.44
N LEU A 510 8.23 4.30 16.92
CA LEU A 510 7.46 3.23 17.55
C LEU A 510 7.91 1.87 16.99
N ILE A 511 8.60 1.09 17.81
CA ILE A 511 8.90 -0.32 17.50
C ILE A 511 7.68 -1.14 17.92
N VAL A 512 7.00 -1.76 16.96
CA VAL A 512 5.72 -2.46 17.20
C VAL A 512 5.87 -3.59 18.23
N ASP A 513 7.04 -4.21 18.28
CA ASP A 513 7.35 -5.34 19.15
C ASP A 513 7.42 -4.98 20.64
N GLU A 514 7.70 -3.72 20.97
CA GLU A 514 7.84 -3.25 22.35
C GLU A 514 6.49 -3.19 23.10
N HIS A 515 5.38 -3.11 22.35
CA HIS A 515 4.07 -2.80 22.91
C HIS A 515 3.06 -3.90 22.61
N GLU A 516 2.39 -4.42 23.64
CA GLU A 516 1.49 -5.59 23.51
C GLU A 516 0.44 -5.40 22.38
N LYS A 517 -0.27 -4.26 22.36
CA LYS A 517 -1.31 -3.98 21.36
C LYS A 517 -0.76 -3.92 19.92
N LEU A 518 0.41 -3.30 19.75
CA LEU A 518 1.04 -3.16 18.42
C LEU A 518 1.61 -4.50 17.95
N SER A 519 2.32 -5.20 18.83
CA SER A 519 2.92 -6.51 18.58
C SER A 519 1.86 -7.55 18.21
N ASN A 520 0.74 -7.56 18.94
CA ASN A 520 -0.40 -8.42 18.65
C ASN A 520 -0.96 -8.15 17.24
N SER A 521 -1.24 -6.88 16.96
CA SER A 521 -1.82 -6.43 15.68
C SER A 521 -0.91 -6.72 14.49
N ALA A 522 0.37 -6.40 14.62
CA ALA A 522 1.38 -6.64 13.60
C ALA A 522 1.56 -8.15 13.35
N SER A 523 1.58 -8.98 14.41
CA SER A 523 1.73 -10.43 14.26
C SER A 523 0.59 -11.06 13.45
N TRP A 524 -0.66 -10.63 13.68
CA TRP A 524 -1.81 -11.16 12.96
C TRP A 524 -1.76 -10.81 11.47
N ILE A 525 -1.58 -9.52 11.12
CA ILE A 525 -1.61 -9.11 9.71
C ILE A 525 -0.38 -9.63 8.95
N THR A 526 0.75 -9.78 9.62
CA THR A 526 1.95 -10.40 9.05
C THR A 526 1.74 -11.89 8.80
N ASP A 527 1.11 -12.64 9.71
CA ASP A 527 0.77 -14.05 9.48
C ASP A 527 -0.21 -14.20 8.31
N PHE A 528 -1.26 -13.38 8.28
CA PHE A 528 -2.21 -13.33 7.17
C PHE A 528 -1.47 -13.12 5.84
N TRP A 529 -0.66 -12.06 5.72
CA TRP A 529 0.06 -11.76 4.49
C TRP A 529 1.07 -12.85 4.10
N ARG A 530 1.78 -13.46 5.06
CA ARG A 530 2.72 -14.56 4.76
C ARG A 530 2.03 -15.77 4.13
N ARG A 531 0.80 -16.08 4.56
CA ARG A 531 0.00 -17.18 4.01
C ARG A 531 -0.65 -16.79 2.68
N ASP A 532 -1.16 -15.57 2.59
CA ASP A 532 -1.97 -15.10 1.46
C ASP A 532 -1.17 -14.46 0.31
N SER A 533 0.10 -14.06 0.51
CA SER A 533 0.92 -13.34 -0.49
C SER A 533 1.03 -13.98 -1.88
N LEU A 534 0.68 -15.25 -2.04
CA LEU A 534 0.53 -15.93 -3.33
C LEU A 534 -0.90 -15.93 -3.87
N ALA A 535 -1.91 -16.12 -3.02
CA ALA A 535 -3.31 -16.19 -3.41
C ALA A 535 -3.88 -14.78 -3.67
N ARG A 536 -3.46 -13.79 -2.87
CA ARG A 536 -3.89 -12.39 -2.94
C ARG A 536 -5.39 -12.24 -2.71
N GLU A 537 -5.91 -12.93 -1.70
CA GLU A 537 -7.25 -12.71 -1.18
C GLU A 537 -7.24 -11.52 -0.20
N PRO A 538 -8.23 -10.60 -0.27
CA PRO A 538 -8.27 -9.48 0.65
C PRO A 538 -8.52 -9.96 2.09
N PRO A 539 -7.94 -9.30 3.11
CA PRO A 539 -8.19 -9.65 4.50
C PRO A 539 -9.65 -9.38 4.90
N PRO A 540 -10.28 -10.24 5.72
CA PRO A 540 -11.66 -10.04 6.15
C PRO A 540 -11.86 -8.69 6.86
N PRO A 541 -12.88 -7.89 6.47
CA PRO A 541 -13.06 -6.53 6.98
C PRO A 541 -13.16 -6.41 8.49
N GLY A 542 -13.81 -7.38 9.15
CA GLY A 542 -13.91 -7.37 10.61
C GLY A 542 -12.56 -7.53 11.29
N TYR A 543 -11.69 -8.37 10.73
CA TYR A 543 -10.40 -8.67 11.36
C TYR A 543 -9.44 -7.49 11.18
N MET A 544 -9.51 -6.82 10.02
CA MET A 544 -8.83 -5.55 9.76
C MET A 544 -9.24 -4.46 10.76
N TYR A 545 -10.55 -4.31 11.02
CA TYR A 545 -11.03 -3.35 12.02
C TYR A 545 -10.53 -3.66 13.44
N LEU A 546 -10.56 -4.93 13.87
CA LEU A 546 -10.10 -5.30 15.22
C LEU A 546 -8.60 -5.05 15.39
N MET A 547 -7.80 -5.44 14.39
CA MET A 547 -6.37 -5.20 14.36
C MET A 547 -6.08 -3.69 14.42
N ALA A 548 -6.68 -2.90 13.54
CA ALA A 548 -6.46 -1.46 13.51
C ALA A 548 -6.95 -0.75 14.79
N SER A 549 -8.05 -1.22 15.39
CA SER A 549 -8.58 -0.66 16.64
C SER A 549 -7.60 -0.83 17.80
N GLN A 550 -6.91 -1.97 17.91
CA GLN A 550 -5.87 -2.16 18.93
C GLN A 550 -4.70 -1.18 18.73
N VAL A 551 -4.30 -0.92 17.48
CA VAL A 551 -3.28 0.09 17.17
C VAL A 551 -3.73 1.48 17.60
N TYR A 552 -4.95 1.88 17.25
CA TYR A 552 -5.47 3.19 17.61
C TYR A 552 -5.71 3.37 19.11
N ASP A 553 -6.12 2.32 19.82
CA ASP A 553 -6.20 2.37 21.27
C ASP A 553 -4.83 2.64 21.92
N PHE A 554 -3.74 2.11 21.33
CA PHE A 554 -2.39 2.42 21.77
C PHE A 554 -2.00 3.87 21.43
N LEU A 555 -2.29 4.33 20.21
CA LEU A 555 -1.98 5.69 19.78
C LEU A 555 -2.72 6.73 20.63
N ALA A 556 -3.99 6.50 20.91
CA ALA A 556 -4.81 7.35 21.78
C ALA A 556 -4.29 7.38 23.21
N SER A 557 -3.89 6.24 23.79
CA SER A 557 -3.37 6.21 25.16
C SER A 557 -2.03 6.94 25.33
N HIS A 558 -1.33 7.23 24.22
CA HIS A 558 -0.03 7.93 24.21
C HIS A 558 -0.10 9.34 23.60
N GLY A 559 -1.29 9.85 23.27
CA GLY A 559 -1.48 11.23 22.78
C GLY A 559 -1.11 11.46 21.31
N TYR A 560 -1.05 10.39 20.51
CA TYR A 560 -0.85 10.47 19.06
C TYR A 560 -2.15 10.70 18.29
N ASP A 561 -3.26 10.09 18.73
CA ASP A 561 -4.61 10.28 18.16
C ASP A 561 -5.10 11.70 18.52
N ARG A 562 -5.04 12.61 17.55
CA ARG A 562 -5.39 14.03 17.71
C ARG A 562 -6.55 14.38 16.77
N GLU A 563 -7.03 15.62 16.85
CA GLU A 563 -8.03 16.09 15.89
C GLU A 563 -7.43 16.13 14.47
N GLY A 564 -8.12 15.51 13.51
CA GLY A 564 -7.67 15.36 12.13
C GLY A 564 -7.17 13.94 11.82
N ASN A 565 -6.48 13.79 10.69
CA ASN A 565 -5.84 12.54 10.27
C ASN A 565 -4.36 12.55 10.69
N GLU A 566 -3.88 11.48 11.30
CA GLU A 566 -2.45 11.33 11.58
C GLU A 566 -1.67 10.93 10.33
N ASP A 567 -0.45 11.46 10.16
CA ASP A 567 0.49 10.96 9.17
C ASP A 567 1.23 9.73 9.73
N ILE A 568 1.08 8.57 9.09
CA ILE A 568 1.68 7.31 9.53
C ILE A 568 2.69 6.81 8.49
N ILE A 569 3.92 6.50 8.94
CA ILE A 569 4.99 5.95 8.10
C ILE A 569 5.41 4.57 8.62
N THR A 570 5.15 3.52 7.86
CA THR A 570 5.65 2.17 8.16
C THR A 570 6.95 1.91 7.41
N ILE A 571 8.02 1.57 8.14
CA ILE A 571 9.33 1.24 7.57
C ILE A 571 9.66 -0.21 7.94
N ALA A 572 9.27 -1.12 7.04
CA ALA A 572 9.48 -2.56 7.18
C ALA A 572 9.24 -3.26 5.83
N GLY A 573 9.86 -4.43 5.67
CA GLY A 573 9.57 -5.32 4.56
C GLY A 573 8.15 -5.89 4.62
N GLN A 574 7.68 -6.35 3.46
CA GLN A 574 6.31 -6.86 3.29
C GLN A 574 5.98 -8.08 4.17
N PHE A 575 7.00 -8.88 4.54
CA PHE A 575 6.82 -10.07 5.38
C PHE A 575 7.15 -9.81 6.85
N ASP A 576 7.58 -8.61 7.21
CA ASP A 576 7.97 -8.25 8.57
C ASP A 576 6.82 -7.48 9.26
N ILE A 577 6.19 -6.57 8.52
CA ILE A 577 4.86 -6.00 8.82
C ILE A 577 3.99 -6.18 7.57
N GLY A 578 2.93 -6.99 7.65
CA GLY A 578 2.06 -7.29 6.51
C GLY A 578 1.44 -6.05 5.84
N ILE A 579 1.25 -6.09 4.52
CA ILE A 579 0.82 -4.91 3.71
C ILE A 579 -0.55 -4.36 4.12
N GLY A 580 -1.46 -5.20 4.62
CA GLY A 580 -2.78 -4.75 5.08
C GLY A 580 -2.72 -3.82 6.30
N TRP A 581 -1.58 -3.76 7.01
CA TRP A 581 -1.36 -2.83 8.11
C TRP A 581 -1.69 -1.39 7.71
N ASP A 582 -1.15 -0.92 6.58
CA ASP A 582 -1.29 0.47 6.15
C ASP A 582 -2.70 0.73 5.60
N ARG A 583 -3.25 -0.22 4.82
CA ARG A 583 -4.59 -0.09 4.24
C ARG A 583 -5.68 0.03 5.32
N ALA A 584 -5.47 -0.60 6.48
CA ALA A 584 -6.42 -0.58 7.59
C ALA A 584 -6.64 0.81 8.21
N PHE A 585 -5.70 1.74 8.00
CA PHE A 585 -5.74 3.09 8.59
C PHE A 585 -6.37 4.16 7.70
N VAL A 586 -6.60 3.87 6.41
CA VAL A 586 -7.26 4.80 5.47
C VAL A 586 -8.65 5.21 6.00
N GLY A 587 -8.99 6.50 5.91
CA GLY A 587 -10.19 7.11 6.48
C GLY A 587 -9.99 7.67 7.90
N LYS A 588 -8.92 7.26 8.60
CA LYS A 588 -8.60 7.74 9.95
C LYS A 588 -7.19 8.34 10.06
N ALA A 589 -6.27 7.95 9.17
CA ALA A 589 -4.93 8.50 9.02
C ALA A 589 -4.55 8.59 7.54
N ASN A 590 -3.44 9.29 7.26
CA ASN A 590 -2.73 9.30 5.99
C ASN A 590 -1.56 8.27 6.05
N PRO A 591 -1.78 6.98 5.73
CA PRO A 591 -0.74 5.98 5.83
C PRO A 591 0.19 5.98 4.61
N GLY A 592 1.47 5.71 4.86
CA GLY A 592 2.47 5.44 3.83
C GLY A 592 3.51 4.41 4.27
N ARG A 593 4.08 3.69 3.30
CA ARG A 593 5.10 2.67 3.56
C ARG A 593 6.39 2.85 2.78
N ILE A 594 7.52 2.63 3.43
CA ILE A 594 8.83 2.45 2.80
C ILE A 594 9.28 0.99 3.02
N LEU A 595 9.55 0.26 1.94
CA LEU A 595 9.86 -1.18 1.98
C LEU A 595 11.02 -1.57 1.08
N GLY A 596 11.50 -2.81 1.26
CA GLY A 596 12.58 -3.45 0.52
C GLY A 596 13.50 -4.19 1.48
N THR A 597 14.76 -4.40 1.10
CA THR A 597 15.79 -4.76 2.08
C THR A 597 16.06 -3.57 3.03
N PRO A 598 16.70 -3.76 4.20
CA PRO A 598 17.15 -2.65 5.03
C PRO A 598 18.04 -1.61 4.29
N ALA A 599 18.83 -2.07 3.32
CA ALA A 599 19.58 -1.17 2.46
C ALA A 599 18.68 -0.41 1.48
N ASP A 600 17.66 -1.06 0.90
CA ASP A 600 16.64 -0.41 0.07
C ASP A 600 15.92 0.71 0.83
N THR A 601 15.49 0.44 2.07
CA THR A 601 14.81 1.44 2.89
C THR A 601 15.74 2.59 3.27
N SER A 602 17.03 2.35 3.50
CA SER A 602 17.99 3.41 3.86
C SER A 602 18.10 4.51 2.79
N TYR A 603 18.26 4.14 1.51
CA TYR A 603 18.36 5.14 0.44
C TYR A 603 17.00 5.68 0.03
N TRP A 604 15.91 4.94 0.21
CA TRP A 604 14.58 5.46 -0.10
C TRP A 604 14.11 6.47 0.96
N VAL A 605 14.36 6.20 2.25
CA VAL A 605 14.21 7.19 3.34
C VAL A 605 15.06 8.43 3.03
N ALA A 606 16.33 8.27 2.67
CA ALA A 606 17.18 9.42 2.30
C ALA A 606 16.58 10.18 1.10
N ARG A 607 16.08 9.48 0.08
CA ARG A 607 15.43 10.11 -1.08
C ARG A 607 14.19 10.92 -0.66
N SER A 608 13.40 10.44 0.29
CA SER A 608 12.25 11.16 0.87
C SER A 608 12.69 12.42 1.62
N VAL A 609 13.65 12.29 2.54
CA VAL A 609 14.20 13.42 3.31
C VAL A 609 14.78 14.50 2.39
N PHE A 610 15.49 14.10 1.34
CA PHE A 610 16.13 15.03 0.40
C PHE A 610 15.29 15.33 -0.84
N TYR A 611 14.03 14.88 -0.95
CA TYR A 611 13.17 15.18 -2.10
C TYR A 611 13.11 16.67 -2.46
N PRO A 612 13.00 17.61 -1.48
CA PRO A 612 13.04 19.04 -1.76
C PRO A 612 14.25 19.51 -2.56
N ALA A 613 15.38 18.80 -2.47
CA ALA A 613 16.61 19.05 -3.20
C ALA A 613 16.72 18.19 -4.47
N LEU A 614 16.45 16.89 -4.35
CA LEU A 614 16.68 15.91 -5.42
C LEU A 614 15.73 16.10 -6.60
N ILE A 615 14.53 16.65 -6.42
CA ILE A 615 13.64 16.90 -7.55
C ILE A 615 14.28 17.84 -8.60
N PHE A 616 15.17 18.75 -8.20
CA PHE A 616 15.84 19.68 -9.11
C PHE A 616 16.92 19.04 -9.99
N VAL A 617 17.35 17.80 -9.68
CA VAL A 617 18.24 17.08 -10.60
C VAL A 617 17.48 16.35 -11.71
N ASN A 618 16.16 16.16 -11.55
CA ASN A 618 15.30 15.59 -12.56
C ASN A 618 15.37 16.43 -13.84
N PRO A 619 15.63 15.81 -15.01
CA PRO A 619 15.69 16.54 -16.29
C PRO A 619 14.44 17.40 -16.56
N ALA A 620 13.27 16.98 -16.08
CA ALA A 620 12.00 17.71 -16.20
C ALA A 620 12.02 19.13 -15.58
N LEU A 621 12.92 19.40 -14.62
CA LEU A 621 13.09 20.73 -14.00
C LEU A 621 14.27 21.53 -14.57
N LYS A 622 15.13 20.91 -15.39
CA LYS A 622 16.31 21.57 -15.99
C LYS A 622 15.99 22.37 -17.25
N GLY A 623 14.76 22.26 -17.75
CA GLY A 623 14.26 22.92 -18.95
C GLY A 623 13.18 22.07 -19.62
N ASN A 624 12.90 22.35 -20.89
CA ASN A 624 12.01 21.49 -21.65
C ASN A 624 12.73 20.18 -22.02
N VAL A 625 11.99 19.08 -21.99
CA VAL A 625 12.47 17.75 -22.39
C VAL A 625 11.74 17.28 -23.65
N GLU A 626 12.42 16.51 -24.49
CA GLU A 626 11.82 15.90 -25.68
C GLU A 626 11.31 14.49 -25.36
N LEU A 627 9.99 14.29 -25.42
CA LEU A 627 9.34 13.01 -25.14
C LEU A 627 8.63 12.48 -26.39
N ILE A 628 8.55 11.16 -26.53
CA ILE A 628 7.78 10.48 -27.57
C ILE A 628 6.31 10.52 -27.16
N ASN A 629 5.53 11.36 -27.83
CA ASN A 629 4.11 11.52 -27.56
C ASN A 629 3.28 10.63 -28.49
N GLY A 630 2.19 10.08 -27.96
CA GLY A 630 1.30 9.19 -28.67
C GLY A 630 0.59 9.88 -29.85
N SER A 631 0.22 9.10 -30.85
CA SER A 631 -0.57 9.61 -31.97
C SER A 631 -1.97 10.01 -31.49
N VAL A 632 -2.61 10.94 -32.20
CA VAL A 632 -4.01 11.31 -31.99
C VAL A 632 -4.80 10.93 -33.23
N SER A 633 -5.91 10.23 -33.01
CA SER A 633 -6.83 9.80 -34.05
C SER A 633 -8.25 10.27 -33.80
N GLN A 634 -9.03 10.32 -34.89
CA GLN A 634 -10.46 10.58 -34.88
C GLN A 634 -11.16 9.62 -35.83
N ARG A 635 -12.42 9.28 -35.52
CA ARG A 635 -13.25 8.48 -36.42
C ARG A 635 -14.06 9.39 -37.34
N GLY A 636 -14.03 9.10 -38.64
CA GLY A 636 -14.89 9.75 -39.62
C GLY A 636 -16.33 9.21 -39.57
N THR A 637 -17.24 9.81 -40.33
CA THR A 637 -18.67 9.42 -40.39
C THR A 637 -18.92 7.97 -40.81
N ALA A 638 -17.96 7.34 -41.51
CA ALA A 638 -18.00 5.93 -41.89
C ALA A 638 -17.37 4.98 -40.84
N GLY A 639 -17.04 5.48 -39.64
CA GLY A 639 -16.39 4.71 -38.57
C GLY A 639 -14.89 4.43 -38.78
N LYS A 640 -14.32 4.87 -39.92
CA LYS A 640 -12.91 4.70 -40.25
C LYS A 640 -12.03 5.57 -39.35
N LEU A 641 -11.02 4.93 -38.75
CA LEU A 641 -9.98 5.61 -37.99
C LEU A 641 -9.09 6.46 -38.92
N LYS A 642 -8.89 7.72 -38.56
CA LYS A 642 -7.99 8.65 -39.22
C LYS A 642 -7.02 9.21 -38.19
N ILE A 643 -5.73 8.91 -38.36
CA ILE A 643 -4.67 9.57 -37.59
C ILE A 643 -4.63 11.05 -38.03
N ILE A 644 -4.90 11.95 -37.09
CA ILE A 644 -4.85 13.41 -37.31
C ILE A 644 -3.51 13.99 -36.86
N LYS A 645 -2.81 13.30 -35.95
CA LYS A 645 -1.45 13.63 -35.51
C LYS A 645 -0.70 12.32 -35.29
N PRO A 646 0.38 12.02 -36.03
CA PRO A 646 1.16 10.80 -35.80
C PRO A 646 1.94 10.88 -34.48
N SER A 647 2.33 9.72 -33.93
CA SER A 647 3.24 9.68 -32.79
C SER A 647 4.60 10.27 -33.19
N THR A 648 5.12 11.20 -32.39
CA THR A 648 6.37 11.89 -32.68
C THR A 648 7.01 12.45 -31.41
N LYS A 649 8.26 12.92 -31.52
CA LYS A 649 8.92 13.62 -30.42
C LYS A 649 8.39 15.04 -30.30
N GLU A 650 8.03 15.44 -29.10
CA GLU A 650 7.52 16.77 -28.78
C GLU A 650 8.20 17.32 -27.52
N SER A 651 8.24 18.64 -27.41
CA SER A 651 8.87 19.35 -26.28
C SER A 651 7.85 19.64 -25.19
N PHE A 652 8.15 19.25 -23.95
CA PHE A 652 7.28 19.43 -22.79
C PHE A 652 8.00 20.14 -21.66
N SER A 653 7.27 20.98 -20.92
CA SER A 653 7.73 21.62 -19.69
C SER A 653 7.10 20.94 -18.48
N TYR A 654 7.92 20.53 -17.50
CA TYR A 654 7.47 19.83 -16.29
C TYR A 654 6.51 18.66 -16.60
N PRO A 655 6.86 17.74 -17.52
CA PRO A 655 5.90 16.75 -18.00
C PRO A 655 5.45 15.77 -16.93
N VAL A 656 4.16 15.42 -16.97
CA VAL A 656 3.61 14.22 -16.36
C VAL A 656 3.27 13.22 -17.47
N LEU A 657 3.76 11.99 -17.34
CA LEU A 657 3.52 10.93 -18.31
C LEU A 657 2.22 10.20 -17.98
N ASN A 658 1.40 9.96 -19.00
CA ASN A 658 0.12 9.26 -18.90
C ASN A 658 0.13 8.03 -19.82
N THR A 659 -0.16 6.85 -19.26
CA THR A 659 -0.19 5.57 -19.98
C THR A 659 -1.54 4.91 -19.79
N TRP A 660 -2.47 5.13 -20.73
CA TRP A 660 -3.84 4.64 -20.64
C TRP A 660 -4.09 3.49 -21.62
N VAL A 661 -4.05 2.26 -21.10
CA VAL A 661 -4.31 1.03 -21.86
C VAL A 661 -5.63 0.41 -21.42
N SER A 662 -5.84 0.19 -20.12
CA SER A 662 -7.09 -0.32 -19.54
C SER A 662 -7.63 0.66 -18.51
N TYR A 663 -8.80 1.25 -18.76
CA TYR A 663 -9.34 2.36 -17.96
C TYR A 663 -10.83 2.64 -18.24
N CYS A 664 -11.48 3.41 -17.36
CA CYS A 664 -12.88 3.85 -17.52
C CYS A 664 -13.00 5.12 -18.36
N HIS A 665 -14.07 5.23 -19.17
CA HIS A 665 -14.37 6.40 -19.98
C HIS A 665 -15.88 6.73 -20.04
N ASN A 666 -16.25 7.93 -19.61
CA ASN A 666 -17.63 8.42 -19.52
C ASN A 666 -18.58 7.42 -18.82
N PHE A 667 -18.13 6.86 -17.69
CA PHE A 667 -18.81 5.73 -17.08
C PHE A 667 -20.24 6.10 -16.62
N ASN A 668 -20.42 7.14 -15.79
CA ASN A 668 -21.75 7.50 -15.32
C ASN A 668 -22.57 8.29 -16.34
N LYS A 669 -21.93 9.01 -17.25
CA LYS A 669 -22.65 9.77 -18.28
C LYS A 669 -23.23 8.87 -19.37
N GLU A 670 -22.45 7.92 -19.88
CA GLU A 670 -22.83 7.07 -21.00
C GLU A 670 -22.95 5.60 -20.62
N ALA A 671 -21.94 5.05 -19.93
CA ALA A 671 -21.93 3.62 -19.62
C ALA A 671 -23.02 3.20 -18.65
N SER A 672 -23.50 4.08 -17.77
CA SER A 672 -24.61 3.77 -16.88
C SER A 672 -25.89 3.41 -17.64
N LYS A 673 -26.06 3.92 -18.87
CA LYS A 673 -27.19 3.57 -19.74
C LYS A 673 -27.03 2.15 -20.27
N TYR A 674 -25.79 1.72 -20.49
CA TYR A 674 -25.44 0.33 -20.76
C TYR A 674 -25.53 -0.54 -19.50
N TRP A 675 -25.13 -0.13 -18.31
CA TRP A 675 -25.22 -1.02 -17.13
C TRP A 675 -26.62 -1.02 -16.49
N GLY A 676 -27.46 -0.04 -16.81
CA GLY A 676 -28.77 0.14 -16.18
C GLY A 676 -28.70 0.78 -14.80
N CYS A 677 -27.50 1.17 -14.34
CA CYS A 677 -27.26 1.83 -13.07
C CYS A 677 -26.09 2.81 -13.15
N LYS A 678 -26.10 3.81 -12.26
CA LYS A 678 -24.96 4.69 -12.04
C LYS A 678 -24.15 4.21 -10.85
N TYR A 679 -22.83 4.33 -10.95
CA TYR A 679 -21.96 4.20 -9.80
C TYR A 679 -22.13 5.40 -8.88
N THR A 680 -22.23 5.14 -7.59
CA THR A 680 -22.20 6.12 -6.50
C THR A 680 -21.16 5.61 -5.52
N THR A 681 -20.24 6.49 -5.18
CA THR A 681 -19.14 6.23 -4.25
C THR A 681 -19.69 5.89 -2.87
N ARG A 682 -18.82 5.37 -2.02
CA ARG A 682 -19.13 5.04 -0.63
C ARG A 682 -19.69 6.23 0.15
N ASP A 683 -19.16 7.42 -0.09
CA ASP A 683 -19.55 8.68 0.55
C ASP A 683 -20.77 9.37 -0.12
N GLY A 684 -21.44 8.69 -1.06
CA GLY A 684 -22.70 9.15 -1.64
C GLY A 684 -22.56 10.13 -2.81
N ILE A 685 -21.37 10.27 -3.37
CA ILE A 685 -21.12 11.06 -4.59
C ILE A 685 -21.48 10.18 -5.78
N THR A 686 -22.35 10.68 -6.66
CA THR A 686 -22.55 10.09 -7.99
C THR A 686 -21.70 10.91 -8.97
N PRO A 687 -20.52 10.42 -9.41
CA PRO A 687 -19.69 11.07 -10.42
C PRO A 687 -20.53 11.55 -11.61
N TYR A 688 -20.15 12.67 -12.22
CA TYR A 688 -20.91 13.42 -13.23
C TYR A 688 -22.16 14.16 -12.72
N ASP A 689 -22.91 13.61 -11.75
CA ASP A 689 -24.22 14.12 -11.34
C ASP A 689 -24.22 15.00 -10.10
N THR A 690 -23.43 14.66 -9.10
CA THR A 690 -23.38 15.40 -7.85
C THR A 690 -22.66 16.75 -8.07
N PRO A 691 -23.28 17.89 -7.70
CA PRO A 691 -22.58 19.17 -7.68
C PRO A 691 -21.37 19.11 -6.76
N SER A 692 -20.26 19.70 -7.19
CA SER A 692 -19.06 19.80 -6.35
C SER A 692 -19.08 21.11 -5.56
N PRO A 693 -18.65 21.09 -4.28
CA PRO A 693 -18.47 22.31 -3.51
C PRO A 693 -17.25 23.14 -3.97
N ASN A 694 -16.35 22.57 -4.76
CA ASN A 694 -15.06 23.16 -5.08
C ASN A 694 -15.03 23.75 -6.51
N PRO A 695 -14.74 25.05 -6.68
CA PRO A 695 -14.65 25.68 -8.00
C PRO A 695 -13.58 25.09 -8.92
N ILE A 696 -12.61 24.36 -8.39
CA ILE A 696 -11.62 23.64 -9.19
C ILE A 696 -12.26 22.58 -10.09
N ASP A 697 -13.51 22.20 -9.84
CA ASP A 697 -14.23 21.21 -10.66
C ASP A 697 -15.04 21.88 -11.80
N GLU A 698 -15.03 23.21 -11.88
CA GLU A 698 -15.65 23.92 -13.01
C GLU A 698 -14.94 23.57 -14.33
N GLY A 699 -15.73 23.09 -15.29
CA GLY A 699 -15.25 22.61 -16.60
C GLY A 699 -14.76 21.17 -16.59
N ALA A 700 -14.83 20.44 -15.47
CA ALA A 700 -14.54 19.01 -15.43
C ALA A 700 -15.62 18.16 -16.11
N THR A 701 -16.84 18.70 -16.23
CA THR A 701 -17.97 18.11 -16.95
C THR A 701 -18.54 19.09 -17.97
N ASP A 702 -19.50 18.64 -18.79
CA ASP A 702 -20.25 19.49 -19.73
C ASP A 702 -21.43 20.24 -19.08
N LYS A 703 -21.61 20.11 -17.76
CA LYS A 703 -22.64 20.82 -17.00
C LYS A 703 -22.19 22.23 -16.62
N ILE A 704 -23.15 23.14 -16.46
CA ILE A 704 -22.89 24.51 -16.03
C ILE A 704 -22.68 24.52 -14.52
N GLY A 705 -21.48 24.92 -14.06
CA GLY A 705 -21.10 24.99 -12.65
C GLY A 705 -20.06 23.92 -12.27
N ALA A 706 -19.71 23.87 -10.99
CA ALA A 706 -18.80 22.85 -10.46
C ALA A 706 -19.57 21.56 -10.17
N TYR A 707 -19.13 20.46 -10.78
CA TYR A 707 -19.67 19.11 -10.60
C TYR A 707 -18.51 18.15 -10.40
N TRP A 708 -18.69 17.13 -9.57
CA TRP A 708 -17.72 16.05 -9.48
C TRP A 708 -17.54 15.44 -10.89
N PRO A 709 -16.28 15.18 -11.32
CA PRO A 709 -16.02 14.70 -12.66
C PRO A 709 -16.71 13.35 -12.91
N ASP A 710 -16.96 13.03 -14.17
CA ASP A 710 -17.32 11.66 -14.54
C ASP A 710 -16.10 10.75 -14.45
N ILE A 711 -16.29 9.43 -14.34
CA ILE A 711 -15.19 8.47 -14.40
C ILE A 711 -14.72 8.35 -15.86
N SER A 712 -13.67 9.09 -16.18
CA SER A 712 -13.06 9.22 -17.49
C SER A 712 -11.57 9.57 -17.37
N THR A 713 -10.78 8.60 -16.90
CA THR A 713 -9.41 8.81 -16.39
C THR A 713 -8.50 9.51 -17.40
N SER A 714 -8.65 9.16 -18.68
CA SER A 714 -7.87 9.73 -19.79
C SER A 714 -8.09 11.23 -20.01
N GLU A 715 -9.18 11.80 -19.50
CA GLU A 715 -9.54 13.21 -19.67
C GLU A 715 -9.44 13.98 -18.34
N VAL A 716 -9.91 13.37 -17.25
CA VAL A 716 -10.02 14.01 -15.92
C VAL A 716 -8.64 14.14 -15.24
N THR A 717 -7.80 13.10 -15.27
CA THR A 717 -6.46 13.17 -14.70
C THR A 717 -5.62 14.27 -15.36
N PRO A 718 -5.51 14.35 -16.71
CA PRO A 718 -4.89 15.48 -17.39
C PRO A 718 -5.51 16.85 -17.08
N PHE A 719 -6.82 16.92 -16.83
CA PHE A 719 -7.51 18.18 -16.52
C PHE A 719 -6.97 18.79 -15.22
N TYR A 720 -6.91 18.03 -14.13
CA TYR A 720 -6.39 18.53 -12.85
C TYR A 720 -4.87 18.75 -12.86
N LEU A 721 -4.12 17.85 -13.49
CA LEU A 721 -2.66 18.02 -13.62
C LEU A 721 -2.27 19.28 -14.40
N LYS A 722 -3.05 19.69 -15.40
CA LYS A 722 -2.85 20.97 -16.09
C LYS A 722 -3.10 22.18 -15.18
N LYS A 723 -4.02 22.06 -14.22
CA LYS A 723 -4.27 23.13 -13.23
C LYS A 723 -3.10 23.34 -12.29
N LEU A 724 -2.26 22.31 -12.08
CA LEU A 724 -0.97 22.40 -11.39
C LEU A 724 0.16 23.00 -12.25
N GLY A 725 -0.10 23.29 -13.53
CA GLY A 725 0.87 23.84 -14.47
C GLY A 725 1.73 22.81 -15.20
N TYR A 726 1.43 21.51 -15.08
CA TYR A 726 2.16 20.47 -15.81
C TYR A 726 1.77 20.39 -17.29
N SER A 727 2.75 20.06 -18.13
CA SER A 727 2.46 19.57 -19.48
C SER A 727 2.16 18.07 -19.44
N ILE A 728 1.29 17.58 -20.33
CA ILE A 728 0.86 16.18 -20.34
C ILE A 728 1.40 15.48 -21.58
N ALA A 729 2.20 14.43 -21.37
CA ALA A 729 2.67 13.54 -22.42
C ALA A 729 1.96 12.20 -22.32
N PHE A 730 1.65 11.58 -23.47
CA PHE A 730 0.99 10.29 -23.52
C PHE A 730 1.86 9.27 -24.22
N SER A 731 1.95 8.06 -23.67
CA SER A 731 2.50 6.90 -24.38
C SER A 731 1.91 5.61 -23.86
N THR A 732 1.58 4.69 -24.76
CA THR A 732 0.97 3.39 -24.45
C THR A 732 1.87 2.22 -24.81
N ASN A 733 2.89 2.46 -25.65
CA ASN A 733 3.88 1.47 -26.02
C ASN A 733 5.05 1.42 -25.02
N PHE A 734 5.49 0.22 -24.64
CA PHE A 734 6.56 0.00 -23.67
C PHE A 734 7.84 0.79 -23.98
N THR A 735 8.36 0.70 -25.21
CA THR A 735 9.62 1.36 -25.57
C THR A 735 9.51 2.88 -25.51
N ALA A 736 8.38 3.44 -25.95
CA ALA A 736 8.13 4.88 -25.85
C ALA A 736 8.00 5.33 -24.39
N THR A 737 7.27 4.57 -23.57
CA THR A 737 7.11 4.86 -22.14
C THR A 737 8.45 4.81 -21.40
N MET A 738 9.25 3.76 -21.59
CA MET A 738 10.57 3.65 -20.96
C MET A 738 11.52 4.76 -21.44
N HIS A 739 11.49 5.11 -22.73
CA HIS A 739 12.23 6.26 -23.25
C HIS A 739 11.83 7.53 -22.51
N ASN A 740 10.52 7.80 -22.35
CA ASN A 740 10.04 9.02 -21.72
C ASN A 740 10.42 9.10 -20.24
N LEU A 741 10.25 8.01 -19.48
CA LEU A 741 10.66 7.93 -18.08
C LEU A 741 12.16 8.24 -17.92
N ASN A 742 13.01 7.65 -18.76
CA ASN A 742 14.46 7.85 -18.73
C ASN A 742 14.90 9.28 -19.14
N HIS A 743 14.05 10.03 -19.85
CA HIS A 743 14.35 11.43 -20.25
C HIS A 743 13.83 12.46 -19.25
N GLY A 744 13.16 12.03 -18.17
CA GLY A 744 12.72 12.87 -17.06
C GLY A 744 11.26 13.30 -17.14
N VAL A 745 10.49 12.86 -16.15
CA VAL A 745 9.10 13.28 -15.89
C VAL A 745 8.90 13.50 -14.39
N ILE A 746 7.92 14.32 -14.01
CA ILE A 746 7.61 14.61 -12.60
C ILE A 746 6.85 13.44 -11.97
N MET A 747 5.87 12.94 -12.70
CA MET A 747 5.04 11.81 -12.31
C MET A 747 4.74 10.93 -13.53
N TRP A 748 4.40 9.68 -13.24
CA TRP A 748 3.86 8.74 -14.20
C TRP A 748 2.54 8.18 -13.67
N PHE A 749 1.47 8.41 -14.43
CA PHE A 749 0.16 7.83 -14.22
C PHE A 749 -0.05 6.72 -15.25
N GLU A 750 -0.50 5.57 -14.78
CA GLU A 750 -0.81 4.45 -15.66
C GLU A 750 -2.09 3.73 -15.25
N GLY A 751 -2.79 3.24 -16.27
CA GLY A 751 -3.88 2.30 -16.14
C GLY A 751 -3.73 1.18 -17.16
N MET A 752 -3.39 0.00 -16.67
CA MET A 752 -3.15 -1.20 -17.45
C MET A 752 -3.76 -2.41 -16.73
N HIS A 753 -4.06 -3.46 -17.47
CA HIS A 753 -4.30 -4.74 -16.83
C HIS A 753 -2.96 -5.34 -16.38
N ALA A 754 -2.99 -5.95 -15.21
CA ALA A 754 -1.78 -6.38 -14.53
C ALA A 754 -1.98 -7.68 -13.74
N GLY A 755 -0.88 -8.19 -13.19
CA GLY A 755 -0.92 -9.26 -12.22
C GLY A 755 0.45 -9.56 -11.61
N HIS A 756 0.47 -10.43 -10.60
CA HIS A 756 1.69 -10.75 -9.86
C HIS A 756 2.55 -11.85 -10.54
N TRP A 757 2.12 -12.43 -11.66
CA TRP A 757 2.87 -13.47 -12.38
C TRP A 757 4.27 -12.99 -12.80
N HIS A 758 5.23 -13.93 -12.91
CA HIS A 758 6.62 -13.62 -13.29
C HIS A 758 7.23 -12.45 -12.50
N SER A 759 6.87 -12.35 -11.21
CA SER A 759 7.32 -11.29 -10.29
C SER A 759 6.81 -9.89 -10.65
N GLY A 760 5.55 -9.81 -11.10
CA GLY A 760 4.81 -8.59 -11.41
C GLY A 760 4.89 -8.24 -12.90
N GLY A 761 3.73 -8.10 -13.55
CA GLY A 761 3.66 -7.72 -14.95
C GLY A 761 2.42 -6.91 -15.32
N VAL A 762 2.58 -6.05 -16.34
CA VAL A 762 1.57 -5.12 -16.86
C VAL A 762 1.48 -5.23 -18.37
N GLY A 763 0.28 -5.05 -18.94
CA GLY A 763 0.03 -5.15 -20.38
C GLY A 763 0.20 -3.83 -21.12
N PHE A 764 1.28 -3.69 -21.91
CA PHE A 764 1.52 -2.52 -22.76
C PHE A 764 0.92 -2.70 -24.16
N TRP A 765 0.52 -1.60 -24.81
CA TRP A 765 0.06 -1.65 -26.20
C TRP A 765 1.17 -2.12 -27.15
N ASP A 766 0.91 -3.17 -27.93
CA ASP A 766 1.81 -3.65 -28.98
C ASP A 766 1.04 -4.00 -30.27
N PRO A 767 1.32 -3.31 -31.39
CA PRO A 767 0.70 -3.64 -32.67
C PRO A 767 1.04 -5.05 -33.21
N ASN A 768 2.04 -5.72 -32.63
CA ASN A 768 2.47 -7.07 -32.98
C ASN A 768 2.13 -8.11 -31.89
N ALA A 769 1.28 -7.77 -30.91
CA ALA A 769 0.84 -8.70 -29.87
C ALA A 769 0.34 -10.03 -30.48
N ASN A 770 0.65 -11.16 -29.86
CA ASN A 770 0.37 -12.49 -30.42
C ASN A 770 -1.07 -12.96 -30.09
N TRP A 771 -1.96 -12.79 -31.06
CA TRP A 771 -3.38 -13.15 -31.01
C TRP A 771 -3.66 -14.66 -30.92
N SER A 772 -2.71 -15.50 -31.34
CA SER A 772 -2.94 -16.96 -31.45
C SER A 772 -3.19 -17.65 -30.11
N LYS A 773 -2.72 -17.07 -28.99
CA LYS A 773 -2.80 -17.68 -27.65
C LYS A 773 -4.23 -17.77 -27.12
N MET A 774 -5.03 -16.71 -27.26
CA MET A 774 -6.42 -16.67 -26.77
C MET A 774 -7.40 -17.37 -27.73
N MET A 775 -7.09 -17.38 -29.03
CA MET A 775 -7.96 -17.93 -30.08
C MET A 775 -7.58 -19.35 -30.51
N TRP A 776 -6.74 -20.05 -29.74
CA TRP A 776 -6.25 -21.40 -30.05
C TRP A 776 -7.39 -22.41 -30.28
N LEU A 777 -8.52 -22.24 -29.60
CA LEU A 777 -9.72 -23.07 -29.79
C LEU A 777 -10.33 -22.96 -31.20
N LEU A 778 -9.97 -21.92 -31.97
CA LEU A 778 -10.39 -21.70 -33.35
C LEU A 778 -9.36 -22.22 -34.38
N ARG A 779 -8.28 -22.88 -33.94
CA ARG A 779 -7.23 -23.44 -34.82
C ARG A 779 -7.77 -24.39 -35.88
N ASP A 780 -8.85 -25.08 -35.56
CA ASP A 780 -9.48 -26.08 -36.40
C ASP A 780 -10.50 -25.47 -37.39
N VAL A 781 -10.58 -24.13 -37.46
CA VAL A 781 -11.36 -23.37 -38.46
C VAL A 781 -10.39 -22.71 -39.46
N PRO A 782 -10.02 -23.37 -40.58
CA PRO A 782 -8.84 -23.03 -41.38
C PRO A 782 -8.84 -21.61 -41.96
N ILE A 783 -10.02 -21.09 -42.33
CA ILE A 783 -10.17 -19.73 -42.88
C ILE A 783 -9.93 -18.68 -41.78
N ILE A 784 -10.44 -18.91 -40.58
CA ILE A 784 -10.31 -17.99 -39.45
C ILE A 784 -8.89 -18.03 -38.91
N TRP A 785 -8.33 -19.24 -38.74
CA TRP A 785 -6.95 -19.43 -38.26
C TRP A 785 -5.92 -18.77 -39.18
N ASN A 786 -6.05 -18.96 -40.50
CA ASN A 786 -5.16 -18.34 -41.49
C ASN A 786 -5.22 -16.80 -41.45
N ILE A 787 -6.37 -16.21 -41.08
CA ILE A 787 -6.50 -14.76 -40.93
C ILE A 787 -5.87 -14.27 -39.61
N ILE A 788 -6.03 -15.02 -38.51
CA ILE A 788 -5.40 -14.74 -37.21
C ILE A 788 -3.87 -14.80 -37.30
N GLU A 789 -3.32 -15.78 -38.04
CA GLU A 789 -1.87 -15.92 -38.23
C GLU A 789 -1.26 -14.84 -39.13
N ASN A 790 -2.00 -14.33 -40.13
CA ASN A 790 -1.41 -13.52 -41.22
C ASN A 790 -1.79 -12.03 -41.24
N LYS A 791 -2.66 -11.53 -40.37
CA LYS A 791 -3.06 -10.11 -40.37
C LYS A 791 -2.65 -9.37 -39.10
N LYS A 792 -1.94 -8.25 -39.26
CA LYS A 792 -1.78 -7.21 -38.22
C LYS A 792 -3.11 -6.48 -38.04
N ILE A 793 -3.75 -6.67 -36.89
CA ILE A 793 -5.12 -6.21 -36.62
C ILE A 793 -5.14 -4.74 -36.13
N THR A 794 -4.09 -4.30 -35.46
CA THR A 794 -3.84 -2.94 -34.98
C THR A 794 -2.81 -2.23 -35.86
N THR A 795 -3.03 -0.96 -36.18
CA THR A 795 -2.23 -0.23 -37.20
C THR A 795 -1.31 0.85 -36.64
N GLU A 796 -1.58 1.37 -35.45
CA GLU A 796 -0.81 2.44 -34.83
C GLU A 796 0.12 1.91 -33.73
N PRO A 797 1.43 2.18 -33.79
CA PRO A 797 2.40 1.64 -32.82
C PRO A 797 2.33 2.25 -31.42
N ASN A 798 1.96 3.52 -31.28
CA ASN A 798 1.92 4.20 -29.98
C ASN A 798 0.78 5.24 -29.96
N PRO A 799 -0.48 4.81 -29.85
CA PRO A 799 -1.59 5.73 -29.73
C PRO A 799 -1.58 6.42 -28.36
N TRP A 800 -2.10 7.65 -28.29
CA TRP A 800 -2.18 8.39 -27.02
C TRP A 800 -3.12 7.75 -25.98
N ARG A 801 -4.07 6.92 -26.44
CA ARG A 801 -4.89 6.01 -25.61
C ARG A 801 -5.06 4.68 -26.36
N GLY A 802 -5.06 3.54 -25.66
CA GLY A 802 -5.19 2.22 -26.30
C GLY A 802 -6.62 1.92 -26.75
N TYR A 803 -6.96 2.11 -28.03
CA TYR A 803 -8.29 1.71 -28.61
C TYR A 803 -8.36 1.88 -30.15
N GLU A 804 -7.24 1.79 -30.86
CA GLU A 804 -7.20 2.04 -32.31
C GLU A 804 -7.48 0.79 -33.16
N PHE A 805 -8.75 0.35 -33.22
CA PHE A 805 -9.15 -0.82 -34.03
C PHE A 805 -9.13 -0.55 -35.54
N GLY A 806 -8.48 -1.45 -36.30
CA GLY A 806 -8.46 -1.44 -37.76
C GLY A 806 -9.74 -1.98 -38.43
N LEU A 807 -10.01 -1.53 -39.67
CA LEU A 807 -11.19 -1.90 -40.49
C LEU A 807 -11.40 -3.42 -40.66
N TRP A 808 -10.33 -4.21 -40.72
CA TRP A 808 -10.41 -5.66 -40.92
C TRP A 808 -10.92 -6.41 -39.68
N LYS A 809 -10.71 -5.86 -38.47
CA LYS A 809 -11.21 -6.44 -37.22
C LYS A 809 -12.74 -6.27 -37.12
N GLN A 810 -13.23 -5.07 -37.47
CA GLN A 810 -14.68 -4.81 -37.56
C GLN A 810 -15.36 -5.74 -38.58
N ALA A 811 -14.69 -6.09 -39.68
CA ALA A 811 -15.22 -6.99 -40.70
C ALA A 811 -15.15 -8.48 -40.32
N LEU A 812 -14.14 -8.92 -39.57
CA LEU A 812 -13.96 -10.32 -39.13
C LEU A 812 -14.91 -10.72 -38.01
N PHE A 813 -15.31 -9.76 -37.18
CA PHE A 813 -16.19 -10.02 -36.06
C PHE A 813 -17.62 -9.53 -36.30
N ARG A 814 -17.94 -8.80 -37.38
CA ARG A 814 -19.32 -8.52 -37.82
C ARG A 814 -19.80 -9.55 -38.84
N TRP A 815 -20.73 -10.40 -38.42
CA TRP A 815 -21.45 -11.31 -39.31
C TRP A 815 -22.93 -10.95 -39.32
N ARG A 816 -23.59 -11.09 -40.47
CA ARG A 816 -25.03 -10.90 -40.58
C ARG A 816 -25.67 -12.27 -40.76
N ILE A 817 -26.23 -12.84 -39.70
CA ILE A 817 -26.93 -14.13 -39.72
C ILE A 817 -28.43 -13.85 -39.59
N ALA A 818 -29.22 -14.33 -40.56
CA ALA A 818 -30.69 -14.23 -40.54
C ALA A 818 -31.24 -12.80 -40.30
N GLY A 819 -30.61 -11.78 -40.89
CA GLY A 819 -31.04 -10.38 -40.77
C GLY A 819 -30.60 -9.68 -39.48
N LYS A 820 -30.06 -10.42 -38.50
CA LYS A 820 -29.49 -9.88 -37.27
C LYS A 820 -27.98 -9.66 -37.43
N GLN A 821 -27.45 -8.56 -36.90
CA GLN A 821 -26.01 -8.36 -36.77
C GLN A 821 -25.56 -9.12 -35.51
N THR A 822 -24.69 -10.10 -35.69
CA THR A 822 -24.07 -10.85 -34.59
C THR A 822 -22.59 -10.51 -34.60
N GLN A 823 -22.07 -10.03 -33.47
CA GLN A 823 -20.63 -9.85 -33.26
C GLN A 823 -20.11 -10.84 -32.22
N ILE A 824 -18.91 -11.40 -32.44
CA ILE A 824 -18.20 -12.20 -31.40
C ILE A 824 -17.43 -11.27 -30.44
N PHE A 825 -17.04 -10.09 -30.94
CA PHE A 825 -16.57 -8.96 -30.14
C PHE A 825 -17.26 -7.72 -30.68
N GLN A 826 -18.08 -7.08 -29.86
CA GLN A 826 -18.64 -5.78 -30.22
C GLN A 826 -17.50 -4.79 -30.36
N SER A 827 -17.25 -4.32 -31.58
CA SER A 827 -16.61 -3.01 -31.73
C SER A 827 -17.58 -2.03 -31.08
N GLY A 828 -17.12 -1.36 -30.04
CA GLY A 828 -17.85 -0.37 -29.29
C GLY A 828 -18.58 0.65 -30.11
N CYS A 829 -19.38 1.44 -29.40
CA CYS A 829 -20.05 2.59 -29.96
C CYS A 829 -19.07 3.36 -30.86
N THR A 830 -19.54 3.85 -32.01
CA THR A 830 -18.73 4.54 -33.02
C THR A 830 -18.18 5.91 -32.55
N GLN A 831 -18.10 6.13 -31.24
CA GLN A 831 -17.59 7.34 -30.60
C GLN A 831 -16.15 7.15 -30.14
N ASN A 832 -15.51 8.24 -29.74
CA ASN A 832 -14.08 8.34 -29.51
C ASN A 832 -13.83 8.49 -27.99
N PRO A 833 -13.47 7.44 -27.24
CA PRO A 833 -12.89 6.15 -27.63
C PRO A 833 -13.90 5.02 -27.88
N ASP A 834 -13.42 3.98 -28.55
CA ASP A 834 -14.16 2.77 -28.93
C ASP A 834 -14.01 1.74 -27.79
N VAL A 835 -15.10 1.40 -27.09
CA VAL A 835 -15.10 0.48 -25.94
C VAL A 835 -15.78 -0.83 -26.30
N ILE A 836 -15.09 -1.97 -26.20
CA ILE A 836 -15.72 -3.26 -26.52
C ILE A 836 -16.62 -3.64 -25.35
N VAL A 837 -17.84 -4.01 -25.70
CA VAL A 837 -18.92 -4.34 -24.78
C VAL A 837 -18.79 -5.78 -24.21
N MET A 838 -18.90 -5.95 -22.88
CA MET A 838 -18.99 -7.26 -22.19
C MET A 838 -20.45 -7.72 -21.98
N ASP A 839 -20.72 -9.02 -22.10
CA ASP A 839 -22.09 -9.59 -22.04
C ASP A 839 -22.61 -9.92 -20.67
N LYS A 840 -23.92 -9.99 -20.64
CA LYS A 840 -24.78 -9.94 -19.46
C LYS A 840 -25.40 -11.29 -19.13
N TRP A 841 -25.15 -12.33 -19.93
CA TRP A 841 -25.70 -13.67 -19.74
C TRP A 841 -24.63 -14.70 -19.43
N ILE A 842 -23.51 -14.68 -20.17
CA ILE A 842 -22.41 -15.64 -20.00
C ILE A 842 -21.01 -14.99 -19.97
N GLY A 843 -20.93 -13.66 -20.03
CA GLY A 843 -19.66 -12.90 -20.10
C GLY A 843 -19.10 -12.67 -21.52
N TRP A 844 -19.77 -13.14 -22.58
CA TRP A 844 -19.42 -12.96 -24.01
C TRP A 844 -20.50 -12.29 -24.87
N ASP A 845 -20.23 -11.12 -25.46
CA ASP A 845 -21.33 -10.28 -26.01
C ASP A 845 -21.68 -10.64 -27.43
N LEU A 846 -22.91 -11.12 -27.59
CA LEU A 846 -23.48 -11.58 -28.85
C LEU A 846 -24.52 -10.60 -29.45
N HIS A 847 -24.87 -9.49 -28.77
CA HIS A 847 -26.02 -8.64 -29.08
C HIS A 847 -25.74 -7.12 -29.12
N PRO A 848 -25.71 -6.46 -30.30
CA PRO A 848 -25.24 -5.07 -30.44
C PRO A 848 -25.89 -4.08 -29.45
N ALA A 849 -25.07 -3.38 -28.66
CA ALA A 849 -25.52 -2.40 -27.68
C ALA A 849 -25.76 -1.00 -28.30
N LEU A 850 -26.74 -0.26 -27.77
CA LEU A 850 -27.03 1.13 -28.17
C LEU A 850 -26.09 2.15 -27.51
N HIS A 851 -25.50 1.80 -26.36
CA HIS A 851 -24.61 2.62 -25.56
C HIS A 851 -23.26 1.90 -25.32
N PRO A 852 -22.14 2.63 -25.16
CA PRO A 852 -20.86 2.06 -24.71
C PRO A 852 -20.97 1.49 -23.29
N ASP A 853 -20.15 0.49 -22.94
CA ASP A 853 -20.00 -0.03 -21.58
C ASP A 853 -18.98 0.73 -20.71
N GLY A 854 -18.30 1.71 -21.30
CA GLY A 854 -17.39 2.62 -20.60
C GLY A 854 -16.05 2.03 -20.21
N ILE A 855 -15.74 0.78 -20.59
CA ILE A 855 -14.48 0.12 -20.22
C ILE A 855 -13.60 -0.02 -21.46
N VAL A 856 -12.42 0.61 -21.43
CA VAL A 856 -11.43 0.51 -22.50
C VAL A 856 -10.49 -0.66 -22.19
N ILE A 857 -10.31 -1.59 -23.15
CA ILE A 857 -9.46 -2.81 -23.05
C ILE A 857 -9.68 -3.56 -21.73
N ALA A 858 -10.82 -4.25 -21.62
CA ALA A 858 -11.09 -5.20 -20.54
C ALA A 858 -10.22 -6.49 -20.65
N ILE A 859 -10.33 -7.41 -19.69
CA ILE A 859 -9.35 -8.51 -19.53
C ILE A 859 -9.28 -9.44 -20.75
N PHE A 860 -10.42 -9.77 -21.35
CA PHE A 860 -10.49 -10.57 -22.58
C PHE A 860 -10.07 -9.81 -23.85
N GLN A 861 -9.79 -8.51 -23.73
CA GLN A 861 -9.38 -7.62 -24.83
C GLN A 861 -7.86 -7.37 -24.82
N GLN A 862 -7.12 -7.91 -23.83
CA GLN A 862 -5.66 -7.88 -23.74
C GLN A 862 -4.90 -8.54 -24.91
N VAL A 863 -5.59 -9.15 -25.87
CA VAL A 863 -5.01 -9.61 -27.15
C VAL A 863 -4.18 -8.55 -27.88
N GLU A 864 -4.39 -7.27 -27.60
CA GLU A 864 -3.66 -6.13 -28.20
C GLU A 864 -2.45 -5.68 -27.38
N THR A 865 -2.21 -6.35 -26.26
CA THR A 865 -1.16 -5.99 -25.32
C THR A 865 -0.05 -7.04 -25.28
N GLU A 866 1.16 -6.59 -25.01
CA GLU A 866 2.28 -7.44 -24.65
C GLU A 866 2.58 -7.25 -23.16
N ILE A 867 2.62 -8.37 -22.42
CA ILE A 867 2.95 -8.36 -21.00
C ILE A 867 4.45 -8.05 -20.84
N LYS A 868 4.76 -7.04 -20.02
CA LYS A 868 6.11 -6.70 -19.57
C LYS A 868 6.19 -6.85 -18.07
N ASN A 869 7.25 -7.48 -17.58
CA ASN A 869 7.42 -7.80 -16.16
C ASN A 869 8.57 -7.00 -15.52
N GLY A 870 8.79 -7.20 -14.22
CA GLY A 870 9.87 -6.55 -13.48
C GLY A 870 11.27 -6.67 -14.11
N TYR A 871 11.59 -7.80 -14.77
CA TYR A 871 12.87 -7.95 -15.47
C TYR A 871 12.97 -7.07 -16.72
N ASP A 872 11.87 -6.92 -17.47
CA ASP A 872 11.84 -6.07 -18.65
C ASP A 872 12.01 -4.59 -18.26
N PHE A 873 11.37 -4.19 -17.16
CA PHE A 873 11.52 -2.85 -16.57
C PHE A 873 12.95 -2.62 -16.09
N ASP A 874 13.53 -3.55 -15.33
CA ASP A 874 14.88 -3.42 -14.77
C ASP A 874 15.94 -3.27 -15.87
N ALA A 875 15.74 -3.97 -17.00
CA ALA A 875 16.62 -3.88 -18.16
C ALA A 875 16.45 -2.57 -18.97
N ALA A 876 15.26 -1.97 -18.97
CA ALA A 876 14.92 -0.82 -19.82
C ALA A 876 15.01 0.53 -19.10
N LEU A 877 14.74 0.55 -17.80
CA LEU A 877 14.77 1.76 -16.99
C LEU A 877 16.21 2.19 -16.67
N GLN A 878 16.36 3.49 -16.53
CA GLN A 878 17.54 4.15 -15.98
C GLN A 878 17.11 4.86 -14.70
N ASN A 879 17.75 5.97 -14.35
CA ASN A 879 17.36 6.75 -13.18
C ASN A 879 16.03 7.49 -13.44
N LEU A 880 15.07 7.34 -12.53
CA LEU A 880 13.76 8.00 -12.54
C LEU A 880 13.80 9.38 -11.87
N HIS A 881 14.92 9.74 -11.23
CA HIS A 881 15.16 11.07 -10.68
C HIS A 881 14.02 11.59 -9.78
N SER A 882 13.59 10.76 -8.81
CA SER A 882 12.50 11.08 -7.89
C SER A 882 11.14 11.32 -8.58
N CYS A 883 10.85 10.59 -9.67
CA CYS A 883 9.52 10.53 -10.28
C CYS A 883 8.52 9.87 -9.34
N GLY A 884 7.33 10.48 -9.18
CA GLY A 884 6.19 9.85 -8.50
C GLY A 884 5.46 8.88 -9.42
N ILE A 885 4.91 7.78 -8.90
CA ILE A 885 4.21 6.77 -9.71
C ILE A 885 2.81 6.56 -9.14
N ASN A 886 1.79 6.66 -10.00
CA ASN A 886 0.44 6.25 -9.68
C ASN A 886 0.00 5.18 -10.71
N ALA A 887 -0.08 3.94 -10.21
CA ALA A 887 -0.49 2.75 -10.94
C ALA A 887 -1.66 2.08 -10.21
N GLY A 888 -2.54 2.89 -9.58
CA GLY A 888 -3.65 2.42 -8.76
C GLY A 888 -4.72 1.62 -9.51
N ILE A 889 -4.74 1.66 -10.85
CA ILE A 889 -5.66 0.84 -11.67
C ILE A 889 -5.06 -0.56 -11.96
N SER A 890 -3.75 -0.72 -11.85
CA SER A 890 -3.05 -1.97 -12.14
C SER A 890 -3.00 -2.88 -10.91
N CYS A 891 -3.83 -3.93 -10.90
CA CYS A 891 -3.94 -4.86 -9.78
C CYS A 891 -2.70 -5.76 -9.57
N TYR A 892 -2.52 -6.24 -8.33
CA TYR A 892 -1.51 -7.22 -7.89
C TYR A 892 -0.02 -6.92 -8.14
N ILE A 893 0.35 -5.73 -8.62
CA ILE A 893 1.77 -5.43 -8.92
C ILE A 893 2.58 -5.08 -7.67
N SER A 894 1.92 -4.75 -6.55
CA SER A 894 2.63 -4.51 -5.30
C SER A 894 3.26 -5.78 -4.73
N SER A 895 4.30 -5.58 -3.91
CA SER A 895 5.07 -6.66 -3.31
C SER A 895 5.70 -7.63 -4.33
N THR A 896 6.00 -7.15 -5.53
CA THR A 896 6.64 -7.92 -6.60
C THR A 896 8.03 -7.36 -6.95
N TYR A 897 8.72 -7.98 -7.92
CA TYR A 897 10.02 -7.45 -8.35
C TYR A 897 9.83 -6.20 -9.20
N LEU A 898 8.74 -6.10 -9.97
CA LEU A 898 8.36 -4.88 -10.68
C LEU A 898 8.27 -3.67 -9.73
N HIS A 899 7.62 -3.84 -8.57
CA HIS A 899 7.57 -2.81 -7.53
C HIS A 899 8.99 -2.41 -7.06
N LEU A 900 9.80 -3.38 -6.64
CA LEU A 900 11.18 -3.13 -6.19
C LEU A 900 12.06 -2.46 -7.27
N THR A 901 11.90 -2.85 -8.53
CA THR A 901 12.61 -2.26 -9.65
C THR A 901 12.32 -0.77 -9.75
N MET A 902 11.05 -0.35 -9.68
CA MET A 902 10.72 1.07 -9.73
C MET A 902 11.31 1.86 -8.54
N ILE A 903 11.35 1.26 -7.33
CA ILE A 903 12.02 1.84 -6.16
C ILE A 903 13.52 2.02 -6.42
N ARG A 904 14.20 0.95 -6.84
CA ARG A 904 15.65 0.95 -7.10
C ARG A 904 16.05 1.90 -8.21
N HIS A 905 15.21 2.07 -9.21
CA HIS A 905 15.45 3.02 -10.29
C HIS A 905 15.17 4.48 -9.87
N GLY A 906 14.70 4.74 -8.66
CA GLY A 906 14.66 6.09 -8.08
C GLY A 906 13.28 6.73 -8.06
N SER A 907 12.19 5.96 -8.06
CA SER A 907 10.87 6.50 -7.76
C SER A 907 10.82 7.11 -6.35
N ILE A 908 10.09 8.20 -6.15
CA ILE A 908 9.96 8.83 -4.83
C ILE A 908 8.80 8.26 -4.01
N PHE A 909 7.67 7.99 -4.65
CA PHE A 909 6.50 7.31 -4.08
C PHE A 909 5.83 6.47 -5.15
N GLN A 910 5.01 5.50 -4.72
CA GLN A 910 4.20 4.66 -5.59
C GLN A 910 2.81 4.45 -5.00
N ILE A 911 1.75 4.58 -5.80
CA ILE A 911 0.37 4.17 -5.45
C ILE A 911 0.06 2.93 -6.28
N ILE A 912 0.02 1.77 -5.65
CA ILE A 912 -0.11 0.47 -6.33
C ILE A 912 -0.89 -0.52 -5.50
N ASP A 913 -1.57 -1.45 -6.18
CA ASP A 913 -2.42 -2.43 -5.53
C ASP A 913 -1.67 -3.76 -5.27
N PRO A 914 -1.64 -4.26 -4.02
CA PRO A 914 -1.25 -5.64 -3.70
C PRO A 914 -2.31 -6.70 -4.02
N TRP A 915 -3.59 -6.35 -4.13
CA TRP A 915 -4.75 -7.23 -4.35
C TRP A 915 -5.42 -6.96 -5.72
N LEU A 916 -6.62 -7.54 -5.90
CA LEU A 916 -7.52 -7.21 -7.00
C LEU A 916 -7.99 -5.76 -6.87
N THR A 917 -8.32 -5.11 -7.98
CA THR A 917 -8.87 -3.76 -8.00
C THR A 917 -10.10 -3.76 -8.88
N SER A 918 -11.15 -3.02 -8.50
CA SER A 918 -12.35 -2.90 -9.31
C SER A 918 -12.18 -1.80 -10.37
N TRP A 919 -13.19 -1.60 -11.21
CA TRP A 919 -13.14 -0.52 -12.21
C TRP A 919 -13.19 0.86 -11.57
N TYR A 920 -13.69 0.96 -10.33
CA TYR A 920 -13.94 2.23 -9.66
C TYR A 920 -12.68 2.89 -9.10
N ALA A 921 -11.56 2.16 -8.95
CA ALA A 921 -10.23 2.74 -8.75
C ALA A 921 -9.85 3.84 -9.76
N ASN A 922 -10.44 3.83 -10.96
CA ASN A 922 -10.28 4.92 -11.92
C ASN A 922 -10.69 6.27 -11.31
N PHE A 923 -11.77 6.30 -10.53
CA PHE A 923 -12.21 7.49 -9.82
C PHE A 923 -11.20 7.89 -8.72
N ALA A 924 -10.63 6.93 -7.98
CA ALA A 924 -9.58 7.23 -7.00
C ALA A 924 -8.33 7.85 -7.66
N VAL A 925 -7.90 7.35 -8.83
CA VAL A 925 -6.76 7.93 -9.57
C VAL A 925 -7.04 9.35 -10.04
N GLU A 926 -8.27 9.64 -10.50
CA GLU A 926 -8.70 10.99 -10.85
C GLU A 926 -8.74 11.92 -9.63
N MET A 927 -9.28 11.43 -8.51
CA MET A 927 -9.37 12.17 -7.27
C MET A 927 -7.98 12.47 -6.71
N PHE A 928 -7.01 11.58 -6.90
CA PHE A 928 -5.64 11.83 -6.49
C PHE A 928 -5.07 13.05 -7.23
N ALA A 929 -5.26 13.13 -8.55
CA ALA A 929 -4.86 14.29 -9.34
C ALA A 929 -5.60 15.57 -8.90
N ARG A 930 -6.89 15.46 -8.56
CA ARG A 930 -7.71 16.56 -8.04
C ARG A 930 -7.20 17.09 -6.70
N TYR A 931 -6.92 16.20 -5.74
CA TYR A 931 -6.43 16.60 -4.42
C TYR A 931 -5.00 17.15 -4.48
N LEU A 932 -4.13 16.63 -5.34
CA LEU A 932 -2.86 17.31 -5.62
C LEU A 932 -3.09 18.75 -6.13
N ALA A 933 -4.07 18.95 -7.02
CA ALA A 933 -4.41 20.26 -7.56
C ALA A 933 -5.06 21.22 -6.53
N LEU A 934 -5.56 20.68 -5.42
CA LEU A 934 -6.02 21.44 -4.25
C LEU A 934 -4.90 21.75 -3.24
N GLY A 935 -3.68 21.26 -3.48
CA GLY A 935 -2.50 21.56 -2.67
C GLY A 935 -2.21 20.57 -1.55
N TYR A 936 -2.85 19.41 -1.54
CA TYR A 936 -2.59 18.34 -0.57
C TYR A 936 -1.23 17.66 -0.80
N SER A 937 -0.68 17.07 0.25
CA SER A 937 0.46 16.15 0.12
C SER A 937 0.05 14.90 -0.69
N ALA A 938 1.02 14.11 -1.15
CA ALA A 938 0.76 12.85 -1.83
C ALA A 938 0.02 11.83 -0.93
N GLY A 939 0.35 11.79 0.36
CA GLY A 939 -0.34 10.92 1.32
C GLY A 939 -1.79 11.34 1.56
N GLU A 940 -2.03 12.63 1.83
CA GLU A 940 -3.37 13.19 1.99
C GLU A 940 -4.21 13.02 0.72
N ALA A 941 -3.62 13.25 -0.45
CA ALA A 941 -4.31 13.08 -1.72
C ALA A 941 -4.70 11.61 -1.97
N TYR A 942 -3.82 10.66 -1.64
CA TYR A 942 -4.13 9.23 -1.74
C TYR A 942 -5.25 8.84 -0.78
N GLU A 943 -5.14 9.25 0.48
CA GLU A 943 -6.09 8.93 1.55
C GLU A 943 -7.51 9.39 1.16
N LYS A 944 -7.68 10.68 0.85
CA LYS A 944 -8.96 11.25 0.41
C LYS A 944 -9.51 10.62 -0.87
N SER A 945 -8.64 10.13 -1.74
CA SER A 945 -9.08 9.45 -2.96
C SER A 945 -9.66 8.08 -2.67
N MET A 946 -9.01 7.33 -1.77
CA MET A 946 -9.46 6.00 -1.36
C MET A 946 -10.69 6.04 -0.48
N GLU A 947 -10.91 7.11 0.28
CA GLU A 947 -12.16 7.33 1.03
C GLU A 947 -13.39 7.25 0.12
N HIS A 948 -13.31 7.64 -1.15
CA HIS A 948 -14.47 7.58 -2.05
C HIS A 948 -14.84 6.14 -2.47
N VAL A 949 -13.84 5.27 -2.67
CA VAL A 949 -14.06 3.99 -3.38
C VAL A 949 -13.94 2.75 -2.50
N GLY A 950 -13.18 2.83 -1.40
CA GLY A 950 -12.87 1.67 -0.56
C GLY A 950 -13.39 1.78 0.88
N ILE A 951 -13.32 0.67 1.61
CA ILE A 951 -13.74 0.59 3.01
C ILE A 951 -12.89 1.50 3.90
N GLY A 952 -13.56 2.28 4.76
CA GLY A 952 -12.95 2.94 5.92
C GLY A 952 -13.14 2.07 7.17
N TYR A 953 -12.15 1.24 7.50
CA TYR A 953 -12.30 0.22 8.56
C TYR A 953 -12.52 0.87 9.93
N LEU A 954 -11.65 1.80 10.32
CA LEU A 954 -11.72 2.48 11.61
C LEU A 954 -12.88 3.47 11.72
N THR A 955 -13.32 4.04 10.60
CA THR A 955 -14.52 4.89 10.52
C THR A 955 -15.82 4.09 10.45
N LYS A 956 -15.72 2.75 10.31
CA LYS A 956 -16.84 1.81 10.12
C LYS A 956 -17.71 2.15 8.90
N GLU A 957 -17.10 2.79 7.92
CA GLU A 957 -17.74 3.09 6.66
C GLU A 957 -17.61 1.86 5.75
N TRP A 958 -18.46 0.88 6.03
CA TRP A 958 -18.49 -0.37 5.29
C TRP A 958 -18.94 -0.15 3.86
N TRP A 959 -18.32 -0.89 2.95
CA TRP A 959 -18.60 -0.83 1.54
C TRP A 959 -18.63 -2.23 0.95
N TRP A 960 -19.40 -2.42 -0.11
CA TRP A 960 -19.60 -3.73 -0.73
C TRP A 960 -18.42 -4.13 -1.62
N ASP A 961 -17.80 -3.15 -2.28
CA ASP A 961 -16.57 -3.34 -3.06
C ASP A 961 -15.41 -3.49 -2.09
N VAL A 962 -14.99 -4.73 -1.90
CA VAL A 962 -13.91 -5.11 -0.98
C VAL A 962 -12.60 -5.32 -1.73
N SER A 963 -12.58 -5.16 -3.06
CA SER A 963 -11.37 -5.19 -3.89
C SER A 963 -10.53 -3.93 -3.69
N GLU A 964 -11.14 -2.76 -3.46
CA GLU A 964 -10.45 -1.46 -3.41
C GLU A 964 -9.47 -1.30 -2.21
N ASN A 965 -8.29 -1.93 -2.35
CA ASN A 965 -7.24 -2.05 -1.34
C ASN A 965 -5.87 -1.54 -1.80
N ILE A 966 -5.88 -0.59 -2.72
CA ILE A 966 -4.69 0.14 -3.18
C ILE A 966 -3.93 0.72 -1.97
N CYS A 967 -2.60 0.67 -2.00
CA CYS A 967 -1.74 1.22 -0.94
C CYS A 967 -0.82 2.35 -1.46
N TYR A 968 -0.49 3.30 -0.59
CA TYR A 968 0.55 4.31 -0.82
C TYR A 968 1.89 3.87 -0.21
N PHE A 969 2.93 3.88 -1.05
CA PHE A 969 4.30 3.58 -0.68
C PHE A 969 5.15 4.84 -0.84
N GLY A 970 5.50 5.49 0.27
CA GLY A 970 6.26 6.72 0.33
C GLY A 970 6.06 7.42 1.68
N ASP A 971 6.65 8.61 1.82
CA ASP A 971 6.36 9.50 2.95
C ASP A 971 5.02 10.22 2.71
N PRO A 972 4.00 10.07 3.57
CA PRO A 972 2.68 10.69 3.37
C PRO A 972 2.72 12.22 3.48
N THR A 973 3.74 12.80 4.11
CA THR A 973 3.90 14.26 4.24
C THR A 973 4.50 14.91 2.98
N LEU A 974 4.91 14.08 2.00
CA LEU A 974 5.58 14.54 0.79
C LEU A 974 4.65 15.40 -0.08
N HIS A 975 5.06 16.65 -0.31
CA HIS A 975 4.42 17.51 -1.30
C HIS A 975 5.18 17.41 -2.62
N ILE A 976 4.48 17.12 -3.71
CA ILE A 976 5.08 16.99 -5.04
C ILE A 976 5.35 18.38 -5.59
N TRP A 977 6.57 18.61 -6.10
CA TRP A 977 6.89 19.90 -6.72
C TRP A 977 6.02 20.13 -7.96
N SER A 978 5.32 21.26 -8.02
CA SER A 978 4.55 21.70 -9.19
C SER A 978 4.83 23.17 -9.52
N PRO A 979 4.58 23.64 -10.75
CA PRO A 979 4.65 25.07 -11.06
C PRO A 979 3.77 25.97 -10.19
N VAL A 980 2.64 25.45 -9.68
CA VAL A 980 1.69 26.23 -8.84
C VAL A 980 2.09 26.25 -7.37
N TYR A 981 2.52 25.12 -6.81
CA TYR A 981 2.89 24.98 -5.39
C TYR A 981 4.40 24.79 -5.15
N GLY A 982 5.22 25.15 -6.14
CA GLY A 982 6.65 24.87 -6.16
C GLY A 982 7.46 25.76 -5.22
N TRP A 983 8.66 25.27 -4.87
CA TRP A 983 9.68 26.01 -4.13
C TRP A 983 10.94 26.19 -4.96
N GLY A 984 11.90 26.97 -4.45
CA GLY A 984 13.23 27.11 -5.06
C GLY A 984 14.18 26.01 -4.60
N MET A 985 15.14 25.64 -5.46
CA MET A 985 16.18 24.66 -5.13
C MET A 985 16.91 25.03 -3.83
N PRO A 986 16.87 24.20 -2.78
CA PRO A 986 17.65 24.41 -1.57
C PRO A 986 19.14 24.54 -1.89
N LEU A 987 19.85 25.37 -1.13
CA LEU A 987 21.31 25.51 -1.31
C LEU A 987 22.04 24.51 -0.41
N ALA A 988 22.83 23.63 -1.03
CA ALA A 988 23.70 22.73 -0.29
C ALA A 988 24.91 23.48 0.31
N MET A 989 25.15 23.28 1.60
CA MET A 989 26.30 23.81 2.32
C MET A 989 27.52 22.88 2.19
N ASN A 990 28.72 23.45 2.11
CA ASN A 990 29.95 22.66 2.21
C ASN A 990 30.10 22.05 3.62
N ALA A 991 30.74 20.88 3.71
CA ALA A 991 31.08 20.25 4.99
C ALA A 991 31.97 21.18 5.84
N GLY A 992 31.79 21.18 7.17
CA GLY A 992 32.42 22.18 8.03
C GLY A 992 31.91 22.24 9.45
N THR A 993 32.31 23.28 10.20
CA THR A 993 31.85 23.45 11.59
C THR A 993 30.61 24.34 11.67
N ILE A 994 29.54 23.84 12.30
CA ILE A 994 28.33 24.58 12.66
C ILE A 994 28.24 24.60 14.20
N GLY A 995 28.45 25.76 14.82
CA GLY A 995 28.56 25.84 16.28
C GLY A 995 29.73 24.98 16.81
N ASN A 996 29.41 23.94 17.59
CA ASN A 996 30.39 22.93 18.04
C ASN A 996 30.36 21.64 17.22
N HIS A 997 29.38 21.49 16.31
CA HIS A 997 29.22 20.35 15.43
C HIS A 997 30.20 20.44 14.25
N ILE A 998 30.79 19.33 13.84
CA ILE A 998 31.65 19.18 12.67
C ILE A 998 30.90 18.24 11.71
N ALA A 999 30.21 18.83 10.75
CA ALA A 999 29.44 18.11 9.75
C ALA A 999 30.34 17.60 8.63
#